data_AF-A0AB34JWQ4-F1
#
_entry.id   AF-A0AB34JWQ4-F1
#
_cell.length_a   1.000
_cell.length_b   1.000
_cell.length_c   1.000
_cell.angle_alpha   90.00
_cell.angle_beta   90.00
_cell.angle_gamma   90.00
#
_symmetry.space_group_name_H-M   'P 1'
#
loop_
_entity.id
_entity.type
_entity.pdbx_description
1 polymer ?
#
loop_
_entity_poly.entity_id
_entity_poly.type
_entity_poly.pdbx_seq_one_letter_code
_entity_poly.pdbx_strand_id
1 'polypeptide(L)'
;MRLLALLCVVRVHSVPIQLTVKRVSDAALTDTSQTVSKDTRIHNVMHGWNLAAQNSWTDTTSTHVAQFVAAESTSTGCGFHVASAGMTTGGNFAHFDINFGNGFIRDAFSTARGVNIVVVDADYRVVERRAFDTHVAGNDAYLRTYLSSLSTSSGNTVLLAVMDEASSLQPATYSLLHQRLGSHVNQLCYRCSWALIARADGTLLAEQQMTSAATADVSYLSAPCTPSPPPVPSPPPSTGCGFHVASAGMTTGGNFAHFDINFGNGFIRDAFSTARGVNIVVVDADYHVVERRTFDTHVAGNDAHLSTYLSSLSTSSGNTVLLAVMDEASSLQPATYSLLHQRLGSHVNQLCYRCSWALIARADGTLLAEQQMTSAATADVSYLSAPCTPSPPPVPSPPPSTGCGFHVASAGMTTGGNFAHFDINFGNGFIRDAFSTARGVNIVVVDADYHVVERRTFDTHVAGNDAHLSTYLSSLSTSSGNTVLLAVMDEASRLQPATYSLLHQRLGSHINLLCYRCSWALIARADGTLLAEQQMTSAATADVSYLSAPCAPSPPPPPAPPLPPPMYNAATITYYPYNNSCDGDPYGSELLVAGHCTRILVTHTTSESDTPSHLSWSQSLMVSAVTCKDDSFVISAHLFYNENCSGSPVAAIPSAQIPSIGTNRPGCVHRNSVQSFSISCTAH
;
A
#
# COMPACT_ATOMS: atom_id res chain seq x y z
N MET A 1 -17.37 -62.81 -39.41
CA MET A 1 -16.32 -61.85 -38.98
C MET A 1 -16.45 -61.70 -37.46
N ARG A 2 -15.47 -61.97 -36.58
CA ARG A 2 -13.99 -62.07 -36.66
C ARG A 2 -13.35 -60.83 -37.31
N LEU A 3 -12.38 -60.12 -36.74
CA LEU A 3 -11.68 -60.15 -35.42
C LEU A 3 -11.04 -58.73 -35.25
N LEU A 4 -10.27 -58.27 -34.24
CA LEU A 4 -9.56 -58.82 -33.07
C LEU A 4 -9.37 -57.66 -32.06
N ALA A 5 -9.27 -57.91 -30.74
CA ALA A 5 -8.92 -56.88 -29.73
C ALA A 5 -7.45 -57.04 -29.26
N LEU A 6 -6.76 -55.95 -28.95
CA LEU A 6 -5.38 -56.00 -28.45
C LEU A 6 -5.20 -55.11 -27.20
N LEU A 7 -4.93 -55.75 -26.06
CA LEU A 7 -4.26 -55.07 -24.94
C LEU A 7 -2.77 -54.93 -25.28
N CYS A 8 -2.12 -53.88 -24.77
CA CYS A 8 -0.68 -53.88 -24.60
C CYS A 8 -0.33 -53.33 -23.22
N VAL A 9 0.30 -54.16 -22.39
CA VAL A 9 0.87 -53.77 -21.09
C VAL A 9 2.38 -53.73 -21.26
N VAL A 10 2.99 -52.56 -21.05
CA VAL A 10 4.46 -52.43 -21.00
C VAL A 10 4.84 -51.81 -19.68
N ARG A 11 5.75 -52.49 -18.96
CA ARG A 11 6.28 -52.07 -17.65
C ARG A 11 7.65 -51.42 -17.85
N VAL A 12 7.96 -50.42 -17.03
CA VAL A 12 9.20 -49.62 -17.10
C VAL A 12 10.46 -50.50 -17.13
N HIS A 13 11.43 -50.17 -17.99
CA HIS A 13 12.85 -50.50 -17.86
C HIS A 13 13.69 -49.26 -18.19
N SER A 14 14.80 -49.07 -17.47
CA SER A 14 15.62 -47.86 -17.52
C SER A 14 16.74 -47.95 -18.57
N VAL A 15 16.94 -46.90 -19.36
CA VAL A 15 18.08 -46.75 -20.28
C VAL A 15 18.58 -45.29 -20.24
N PRO A 16 19.90 -45.03 -20.09
CA PRO A 16 20.43 -43.66 -20.04
C PRO A 16 20.51 -43.02 -21.43
N ILE A 17 20.21 -41.72 -21.50
CA ILE A 17 20.36 -40.92 -22.73
C ILE A 17 21.75 -40.26 -22.74
N GLN A 18 22.54 -40.53 -23.78
CA GLN A 18 23.71 -39.70 -24.10
C GLN A 18 23.31 -38.58 -25.09
N LEU A 19 23.59 -37.33 -24.73
CA LEU A 19 23.40 -36.17 -25.61
C LEU A 19 24.66 -35.93 -26.45
N THR A 20 24.57 -36.21 -27.75
CA THR A 20 25.63 -35.89 -28.73
C THR A 20 25.38 -34.51 -29.34
N VAL A 21 26.13 -33.49 -28.91
CA VAL A 21 26.03 -32.14 -29.48
C VAL A 21 26.74 -32.08 -30.83
N LYS A 22 26.00 -31.80 -31.91
CA LYS A 22 26.53 -31.70 -33.27
C LYS A 22 26.79 -30.24 -33.65
N ARG A 23 28.07 -29.90 -33.88
CA ARG A 23 28.49 -28.57 -34.35
C ARG A 23 27.99 -28.31 -35.78
N VAL A 24 27.56 -27.08 -36.06
CA VAL A 24 27.31 -26.54 -37.40
C VAL A 24 28.22 -25.33 -37.58
N SER A 25 28.76 -25.13 -38.79
CA SER A 25 29.85 -24.20 -39.09
C SER A 25 29.39 -22.90 -39.80
N ASP A 26 30.30 -21.94 -39.83
CA ASP A 26 30.08 -20.52 -40.10
C ASP A 26 29.71 -20.17 -41.55
N ALA A 27 29.08 -19.00 -41.72
CA ALA A 27 29.02 -18.28 -43.00
C ALA A 27 29.03 -16.75 -42.78
N ALA A 28 30.09 -16.11 -43.31
CA ALA A 28 30.41 -14.69 -43.47
C ALA A 28 29.37 -13.59 -43.19
N LEU A 29 29.85 -12.46 -42.63
CA LEU A 29 29.68 -11.12 -43.23
C LEU A 29 30.82 -10.15 -42.84
N THR A 30 30.92 -9.03 -43.56
CA THR A 30 32.17 -8.28 -43.83
C THR A 30 32.67 -7.31 -42.75
N ASP A 31 34.00 -7.23 -42.69
CA ASP A 31 34.86 -6.19 -42.11
C ASP A 31 34.39 -4.73 -42.36
N THR A 32 34.48 -3.89 -41.33
CA THR A 32 34.83 -2.46 -41.46
C THR A 32 35.72 -2.02 -40.30
N SER A 33 36.99 -1.74 -40.59
CA SER A 33 38.00 -1.41 -39.58
C SER A 33 37.88 0.03 -39.03
N GLN A 34 37.90 0.17 -37.70
CA GLN A 34 38.28 1.43 -37.05
C GLN A 34 39.78 1.42 -36.72
N THR A 35 40.42 2.57 -36.89
CA THR A 35 41.78 2.80 -36.36
C THR A 35 41.69 3.74 -35.15
N VAL A 36 41.87 3.19 -33.95
CA VAL A 36 42.07 3.97 -32.71
C VAL A 36 43.36 3.49 -32.06
N SER A 37 44.18 4.44 -31.60
CA SER A 37 45.50 4.16 -31.04
C SER A 37 45.43 3.45 -29.69
N LYS A 38 46.41 2.57 -29.44
CA LYS A 38 46.70 2.05 -28.09
C LYS A 38 46.95 3.21 -27.11
N ASP A 39 46.37 3.11 -25.93
CA ASP A 39 47.21 2.98 -24.73
C ASP A 39 46.57 1.95 -23.78
N THR A 40 47.33 1.43 -22.80
CA THR A 40 47.14 0.06 -22.30
C THR A 40 47.31 -0.09 -20.79
N ARG A 41 46.22 -0.45 -20.07
CA ARG A 41 46.27 -1.18 -18.78
C ARG A 41 45.12 -2.17 -18.66
N ILE A 42 45.40 -3.29 -17.97
CA ILE A 42 44.58 -4.51 -17.79
C ILE A 42 45.04 -5.08 -16.42
N HIS A 43 44.28 -5.81 -15.60
CA HIS A 43 43.05 -6.60 -15.75
C HIS A 43 41.92 -6.07 -14.80
N ASN A 44 40.67 -6.54 -14.74
CA ASN A 44 40.04 -7.84 -15.08
C ASN A 44 38.73 -7.71 -15.87
N VAL A 45 38.41 -8.75 -16.64
CA VAL A 45 37.13 -8.93 -17.33
C VAL A 45 36.56 -10.31 -16.94
N MET A 46 35.34 -10.34 -16.41
CA MET A 46 34.46 -11.49 -16.57
C MET A 46 33.46 -11.16 -17.68
N HIS A 47 33.33 -12.06 -18.67
CA HIS A 47 32.43 -11.86 -19.79
C HIS A 47 30.97 -12.08 -19.39
N GLY A 48 30.21 -10.98 -19.26
CA GLY A 48 28.75 -11.06 -19.32
C GLY A 48 28.31 -11.47 -20.73
N TRP A 49 27.57 -12.57 -20.83
CA TRP A 49 26.84 -12.92 -22.05
C TRP A 49 25.43 -12.34 -21.99
N ASN A 50 24.96 -11.75 -23.09
CA ASN A 50 23.58 -11.30 -23.20
C ASN A 50 22.62 -12.49 -23.16
N LEU A 51 21.66 -12.45 -22.24
CA LEU A 51 20.42 -13.22 -22.27
C LEU A 51 19.26 -12.24 -22.09
N ALA A 52 18.14 -12.52 -22.75
CA ALA A 52 17.07 -11.54 -22.96
C ALA A 52 16.39 -11.10 -21.65
N ALA A 53 15.92 -9.84 -21.64
CA ALA A 53 15.25 -9.25 -20.50
C ALA A 53 14.00 -10.06 -20.08
N GLN A 54 13.98 -10.52 -18.83
CA GLN A 54 12.79 -11.01 -18.15
C GLN A 54 12.42 -10.02 -17.04
N ASN A 55 11.27 -9.36 -17.18
CA ASN A 55 10.78 -8.36 -16.22
C ASN A 55 10.21 -9.03 -14.96
N SER A 56 11.08 -9.64 -14.16
CA SER A 56 10.76 -10.10 -12.81
C SER A 56 10.82 -8.93 -11.83
N TRP A 57 9.71 -8.19 -11.73
CA TRP A 57 9.55 -7.17 -10.68
C TRP A 57 9.44 -7.86 -9.31
N THR A 58 10.56 -7.99 -8.61
CA THR A 58 10.58 -8.42 -7.21
C THR A 58 10.19 -7.24 -6.32
N ASP A 59 9.09 -7.39 -5.58
CA ASP A 59 8.50 -6.31 -4.78
C ASP A 59 9.31 -6.01 -3.51
N THR A 60 10.22 -5.05 -3.64
CA THR A 60 11.05 -4.52 -2.54
C THR A 60 10.25 -3.66 -1.55
N THR A 61 9.03 -3.21 -1.88
CA THR A 61 8.23 -2.36 -0.98
C THR A 61 7.78 -3.14 0.26
N SER A 62 7.50 -4.44 0.09
CA SER A 62 7.15 -5.37 1.16
C SER A 62 8.14 -5.36 2.33
N THR A 63 9.44 -5.20 2.05
CA THR A 63 10.52 -5.25 3.05
C THR A 63 10.63 -3.95 3.85
N HIS A 64 10.38 -2.80 3.22
CA HIS A 64 10.39 -1.49 3.88
C HIS A 64 9.14 -1.28 4.74
N VAL A 65 7.96 -1.66 4.24
CA VAL A 65 6.71 -1.64 5.03
C VAL A 65 6.80 -2.57 6.25
N ALA A 66 7.46 -3.73 6.11
CA ALA A 66 7.72 -4.62 7.24
C ALA A 66 8.65 -3.98 8.30
N GLN A 67 9.62 -3.15 7.91
CA GLN A 67 10.48 -2.43 8.85
C GLN A 67 9.74 -1.30 9.58
N PHE A 68 8.88 -0.55 8.90
CA PHE A 68 8.02 0.46 9.52
C PHE A 68 7.08 -0.18 10.56
N VAL A 69 6.35 -1.22 10.17
CA VAL A 69 5.44 -1.96 11.07
C VAL A 69 6.19 -2.65 12.22
N ALA A 70 7.38 -3.20 11.99
CA ALA A 70 8.17 -3.83 13.06
C ALA A 70 8.75 -2.82 14.06
N ALA A 71 9.12 -1.62 13.62
CA ALA A 71 9.53 -0.54 14.51
C ALA A 71 8.34 -0.01 15.33
N GLU A 72 7.21 0.27 14.66
CA GLU A 72 6.02 0.82 15.32
C GLU A 72 5.29 -0.19 16.22
N SER A 73 5.48 -1.50 16.03
CA SER A 73 4.94 -2.58 16.88
C SER A 73 5.31 -2.47 18.37
N THR A 74 6.19 -1.54 18.75
CA THR A 74 6.56 -1.26 20.15
C THR A 74 6.27 0.18 20.60
N SER A 75 5.81 1.06 19.71
CA SER A 75 5.57 2.48 20.00
C SER A 75 4.10 2.86 19.86
N THR A 76 3.50 3.36 20.94
CA THR A 76 2.13 3.93 20.95
C THR A 76 2.09 5.35 20.35
N GLY A 77 2.79 5.54 19.23
CA GLY A 77 2.88 6.79 18.49
C GLY A 77 1.70 6.95 17.53
N CYS A 78 1.35 8.20 17.25
CA CYS A 78 0.58 8.54 16.06
C CYS A 78 1.59 9.00 14.99
N GLY A 79 1.35 8.69 13.73
CA GLY A 79 2.37 8.89 12.71
C GLY A 79 1.85 8.85 11.28
N PHE A 80 2.71 9.30 10.38
CA PHE A 80 2.51 9.26 8.94
C PHE A 80 3.76 8.67 8.29
N HIS A 81 3.58 7.75 7.35
CA HIS A 81 4.62 7.32 6.42
C HIS A 81 4.14 7.57 4.99
N VAL A 82 5.04 8.06 4.15
CA VAL A 82 4.74 8.46 2.77
C VAL A 82 5.87 8.00 1.87
N ALA A 83 5.53 7.18 0.87
CA ALA A 83 6.48 6.60 -0.07
C ALA A 83 6.09 6.89 -1.52
N SER A 84 7.09 7.30 -2.32
CA SER A 84 6.97 7.73 -3.70
C SER A 84 7.95 6.97 -4.60
N ALA A 85 7.49 6.54 -5.77
CA ALA A 85 8.35 6.01 -6.81
C ALA A 85 7.97 6.61 -8.18
N GLY A 86 8.84 7.47 -8.72
CA GLY A 86 8.67 8.17 -10.00
C GLY A 86 8.86 7.27 -11.25
N MET A 87 8.24 6.10 -11.31
CA MET A 87 8.48 5.08 -12.34
C MET A 87 9.97 4.69 -12.45
N THR A 88 10.46 4.11 -11.35
CA THR A 88 11.84 3.67 -11.15
C THR A 88 11.95 2.14 -11.16
N THR A 89 13.15 1.59 -10.97
CA THR A 89 13.35 0.15 -10.69
C THR A 89 12.71 -0.30 -9.37
N GLY A 90 12.44 0.60 -8.43
CA GLY A 90 11.72 0.31 -7.18
C GLY A 90 10.20 0.26 -7.34
N GLY A 91 9.65 0.77 -8.46
CA GLY A 91 8.22 0.74 -8.74
C GLY A 91 7.69 2.02 -9.39
N ASN A 92 6.37 2.10 -9.52
CA ASN A 92 5.63 3.29 -9.91
C ASN A 92 4.41 3.42 -9.00
N PHE A 93 4.50 4.22 -7.93
CA PHE A 93 3.45 4.31 -6.90
C PHE A 93 3.54 5.61 -6.09
N ALA A 94 2.43 5.91 -5.41
CA ALA A 94 2.34 6.86 -4.31
C ALA A 94 1.54 6.20 -3.17
N HIS A 95 2.21 5.91 -2.05
CA HIS A 95 1.66 5.21 -0.88
C HIS A 95 1.66 6.13 0.35
N PHE A 96 0.65 5.95 1.20
CA PHE A 96 0.43 6.71 2.42
C PHE A 96 -0.05 5.75 3.53
N ASP A 97 0.72 5.62 4.61
CA ASP A 97 0.29 4.95 5.84
C ASP A 97 0.00 6.02 6.91
N ILE A 98 -1.15 5.93 7.56
CA ILE A 98 -1.58 6.84 8.64
C ILE A 98 -1.84 5.99 9.88
N ASN A 99 -0.95 6.09 10.88
CA ASN A 99 -1.08 5.41 12.16
C ASN A 99 -1.76 6.35 13.18
N PHE A 100 -2.87 5.90 13.75
CA PHE A 100 -3.66 6.64 14.76
C PHE A 100 -3.66 5.94 16.14
N GLY A 101 -2.63 5.14 16.42
CA GLY A 101 -2.30 4.57 17.73
C GLY A 101 -3.06 3.29 18.10
N ASN A 102 -4.30 3.13 17.62
CA ASN A 102 -5.08 1.89 17.76
C ASN A 102 -5.47 1.25 16.42
N GLY A 103 -4.87 1.72 15.32
CA GLY A 103 -5.09 1.21 13.97
C GLY A 103 -4.28 1.99 12.93
N PHE A 104 -4.32 1.52 11.68
CA PHE A 104 -3.71 2.18 10.54
C PHE A 104 -4.69 2.29 9.37
N ILE A 105 -4.61 3.39 8.62
CA ILE A 105 -5.19 3.52 7.28
C ILE A 105 -4.04 3.38 6.28
N ARG A 106 -4.22 2.51 5.28
CA ARG A 106 -3.41 2.51 4.06
C ARG A 106 -4.16 3.18 2.94
N ASP A 107 -3.49 4.11 2.29
CA ASP A 107 -3.91 4.79 1.06
C ASP A 107 -2.88 4.56 -0.04
N ALA A 108 -3.35 4.39 -1.26
CA ALA A 108 -2.48 4.18 -2.42
C ALA A 108 -3.14 4.70 -3.69
N PHE A 109 -2.41 5.52 -4.44
CA PHE A 109 -2.84 5.93 -5.78
C PHE A 109 -2.24 4.95 -6.78
N SER A 110 -3.07 4.05 -7.31
CA SER A 110 -2.65 2.93 -8.15
C SER A 110 -2.52 3.26 -9.65
N THR A 111 -3.08 4.40 -10.09
CA THR A 111 -3.15 4.78 -11.52
C THR A 111 -2.86 6.26 -11.78
N ALA A 112 -2.67 7.08 -10.74
CA ALA A 112 -2.67 8.53 -10.86
C ALA A 112 -1.25 9.11 -10.90
N ARG A 113 -0.75 9.29 -12.13
CA ARG A 113 0.52 10.00 -12.40
C ARG A 113 0.50 11.42 -11.84
N GLY A 114 1.68 11.90 -11.46
CA GLY A 114 1.97 13.25 -11.06
C GLY A 114 2.04 13.41 -9.55
N VAL A 115 1.54 14.53 -9.05
CA VAL A 115 1.55 14.87 -7.61
C VAL A 115 0.27 14.35 -6.97
N ASN A 116 0.42 13.38 -6.06
CA ASN A 116 -0.67 12.83 -5.25
C ASN A 116 -0.61 13.43 -3.84
N ILE A 117 -1.76 13.82 -3.30
CA ILE A 117 -1.90 14.50 -2.01
C ILE A 117 -3.03 13.86 -1.20
N VAL A 118 -2.74 13.58 0.07
CA VAL A 118 -3.73 13.19 1.09
C VAL A 118 -3.70 14.26 2.18
N VAL A 119 -4.86 14.78 2.57
CA VAL A 119 -4.99 15.70 3.71
C VAL A 119 -5.68 14.98 4.85
N VAL A 120 -5.07 15.09 6.04
CA VAL A 120 -5.49 14.44 7.27
C VAL A 120 -5.81 15.51 8.32
N ASP A 121 -6.92 15.36 9.04
CA ASP A 121 -7.29 16.26 10.15
C ASP A 121 -6.47 16.00 11.43
N ALA A 122 -6.74 16.77 12.48
CA ALA A 122 -6.10 16.60 13.79
C ALA A 122 -6.52 15.31 14.55
N ASP A 123 -7.60 14.67 14.13
CA ASP A 123 -8.10 13.38 14.64
C ASP A 123 -7.58 12.19 13.78
N TYR A 124 -6.59 12.43 12.91
CA TYR A 124 -5.97 11.45 12.00
C TYR A 124 -6.92 10.87 10.93
N ARG A 125 -8.04 11.54 10.62
CA ARG A 125 -8.96 11.13 9.55
C ARG A 125 -8.54 11.73 8.20
N VAL A 126 -8.58 10.92 7.15
CA VAL A 126 -8.45 11.42 5.77
C VAL A 126 -9.67 12.27 5.41
N VAL A 127 -9.46 13.59 5.31
CA VAL A 127 -10.49 14.55 4.92
C VAL A 127 -10.47 14.85 3.42
N GLU A 128 -9.34 14.65 2.74
CA GLU A 128 -9.21 14.93 1.31
C GLU A 128 -8.19 14.02 0.63
N ARG A 129 -8.46 13.67 -0.64
CA ARG A 129 -7.54 12.97 -1.55
C ARG A 129 -7.55 13.66 -2.90
N ARG A 130 -6.38 13.94 -3.48
CA ARG A 130 -6.26 14.50 -4.83
C ARG A 130 -5.06 13.95 -5.57
N ALA A 131 -5.18 13.86 -6.88
CA ALA A 131 -4.07 13.64 -7.79
C ALA A 131 -4.06 14.72 -8.86
N PHE A 132 -2.86 15.15 -9.25
CA PHE A 132 -2.64 16.15 -10.29
C PHE A 132 -1.66 15.58 -11.30
N ASP A 133 -2.14 15.19 -12.50
CA ASP A 133 -1.29 14.72 -13.59
C ASP A 133 -0.48 15.89 -14.18
N THR A 134 0.61 16.20 -13.49
CA THR A 134 1.53 17.31 -13.75
C THR A 134 2.30 17.17 -15.06
N HIS A 135 2.34 15.98 -15.65
CA HIS A 135 2.90 15.75 -16.98
C HIS A 135 2.04 16.39 -18.08
N VAL A 136 0.73 16.53 -17.86
CA VAL A 136 -0.18 17.15 -18.83
C VAL A 136 -0.09 18.67 -18.70
N ALA A 137 0.28 19.32 -19.81
CA ALA A 137 0.45 20.76 -19.89
C ALA A 137 -0.79 21.52 -19.38
N GLY A 138 -0.58 22.39 -18.39
CA GLY A 138 -1.64 23.17 -17.75
C GLY A 138 -2.13 22.63 -16.40
N ASN A 139 -1.99 21.33 -16.10
CA ASN A 139 -2.48 20.77 -14.83
C ASN A 139 -1.76 21.31 -13.58
N ASP A 140 -0.52 21.77 -13.74
CA ASP A 140 0.22 22.58 -12.77
C ASP A 140 -0.61 23.77 -12.21
N ALA A 141 -1.45 24.39 -13.04
CA ALA A 141 -2.30 25.50 -12.61
C ALA A 141 -3.43 25.05 -11.66
N TYR A 142 -3.97 23.84 -11.82
CA TYR A 142 -4.93 23.26 -10.88
C TYR A 142 -4.26 22.92 -9.55
N LEU A 143 -3.05 22.34 -9.57
CA LEU A 143 -2.26 22.11 -8.35
C LEU A 143 -1.95 23.42 -7.62
N ARG A 144 -1.53 24.48 -8.32
CA ARG A 144 -1.33 25.80 -7.71
C ARG A 144 -2.61 26.40 -7.15
N THR A 145 -3.74 26.23 -7.82
CA THR A 145 -5.04 26.70 -7.32
C THR A 145 -5.39 25.97 -6.02
N TYR A 146 -5.21 24.66 -5.99
CA TYR A 146 -5.46 23.83 -4.81
C TYR A 146 -4.54 24.15 -3.62
N LEU A 147 -3.23 24.22 -3.84
CA LEU A 147 -2.24 24.64 -2.82
C LEU A 147 -2.52 26.07 -2.32
N SER A 148 -3.07 26.94 -3.16
CA SER A 148 -3.51 28.28 -2.75
C SER A 148 -4.75 28.23 -1.86
N SER A 149 -5.66 27.26 -2.04
CA SER A 149 -6.87 27.07 -1.23
C SER A 149 -6.67 26.28 0.08
N LEU A 150 -5.52 25.63 0.30
CA LEU A 150 -5.24 24.90 1.54
C LEU A 150 -5.43 25.79 2.79
N SER A 151 -6.24 25.32 3.72
CA SER A 151 -6.63 26.09 4.91
C SER A 151 -5.61 25.99 6.04
N THR A 152 -4.83 27.05 6.22
CA THR A 152 -3.84 27.23 7.29
C THR A 152 -4.41 27.18 8.72
N SER A 153 -5.73 27.29 8.93
CA SER A 153 -6.34 27.40 10.26
C SER A 153 -6.79 26.08 10.88
N SER A 154 -6.61 24.96 10.17
CA SER A 154 -7.19 23.66 10.51
C SER A 154 -6.29 22.75 11.34
N GLY A 155 -4.98 23.03 11.38
CA GLY A 155 -3.98 22.11 11.95
C GLY A 155 -3.74 20.85 11.11
N ASN A 156 -4.39 20.73 9.95
CA ASN A 156 -4.31 19.54 9.08
C ASN A 156 -2.87 19.19 8.70
N THR A 157 -2.60 17.90 8.56
CA THR A 157 -1.37 17.38 7.95
C THR A 157 -1.61 17.13 6.48
N VAL A 158 -0.68 17.57 5.63
CA VAL A 158 -0.65 17.34 4.19
C VAL A 158 0.47 16.33 3.91
N LEU A 159 0.07 15.21 3.33
CA LEU A 159 0.96 14.15 2.85
C LEU A 159 1.03 14.26 1.33
N LEU A 160 2.23 14.19 0.75
CA LEU A 160 2.43 14.34 -0.70
C LEU A 160 3.41 13.29 -1.21
N ALA A 161 3.07 12.62 -2.31
CA ALA A 161 3.94 11.67 -3.00
C ALA A 161 3.84 11.80 -4.53
N VAL A 162 4.96 11.71 -5.23
CA VAL A 162 5.01 11.68 -6.70
C VAL A 162 4.89 10.25 -7.24
N MET A 163 4.07 10.08 -8.28
CA MET A 163 3.98 8.83 -9.07
C MET A 163 4.29 9.15 -10.54
N ASP A 164 5.13 8.34 -11.18
CA ASP A 164 5.67 8.55 -12.54
C ASP A 164 6.35 9.93 -12.75
N GLU A 165 5.64 11.03 -13.00
CA GLU A 165 6.23 12.24 -13.60
C GLU A 165 5.71 13.58 -13.02
N ALA A 166 6.61 14.36 -12.38
CA ALA A 166 6.32 15.70 -11.85
C ALA A 166 7.43 16.75 -12.10
N SER A 167 8.40 16.50 -12.98
CA SER A 167 9.42 17.50 -13.37
C SER A 167 8.85 18.69 -14.15
N SER A 168 7.68 18.50 -14.78
CA SER A 168 6.93 19.50 -15.55
C SER A 168 6.33 20.65 -14.71
N LEU A 169 6.44 20.58 -13.38
CA LEU A 169 6.03 21.63 -12.44
C LEU A 169 6.73 22.98 -12.72
N GLN A 170 5.98 24.07 -12.57
CA GLN A 170 6.46 25.43 -12.83
C GLN A 170 7.17 26.05 -11.61
N PRO A 171 8.11 27.02 -11.80
CA PRO A 171 8.78 27.73 -10.71
C PRO A 171 7.84 28.37 -9.68
N ALA A 172 6.66 28.83 -10.13
CA ALA A 172 5.61 29.37 -9.27
C ALA A 172 5.02 28.31 -8.31
N THR A 173 5.07 27.02 -8.68
CA THR A 173 4.52 25.91 -7.90
C THR A 173 5.49 25.48 -6.81
N TYR A 174 6.78 25.37 -7.12
CA TYR A 174 7.82 25.20 -6.09
C TYR A 174 7.82 26.37 -5.08
N SER A 175 7.67 27.60 -5.56
CA SER A 175 7.53 28.79 -4.69
C SER A 175 6.32 28.68 -3.74
N LEU A 176 5.21 28.14 -4.23
CA LEU A 176 3.99 27.96 -3.44
C LEU A 176 4.08 26.75 -2.48
N LEU A 177 4.73 25.66 -2.88
CA LEU A 177 5.04 24.50 -2.03
C LEU A 177 5.93 24.92 -0.85
N HIS A 178 6.96 25.73 -1.10
CA HIS A 178 7.77 26.35 -0.07
C HIS A 178 6.93 27.24 0.86
N GLN A 179 6.11 28.15 0.30
CA GLN A 179 5.27 29.08 1.08
C GLN A 179 4.17 28.37 1.90
N ARG A 180 3.62 27.25 1.43
CA ARG A 180 2.45 26.58 2.03
C ARG A 180 2.75 25.35 2.86
N LEU A 181 3.85 24.65 2.59
CA LEU A 181 4.21 23.37 3.20
C LEU A 181 5.65 23.35 3.72
N GLY A 182 6.41 24.44 3.58
CA GLY A 182 7.81 24.53 4.02
C GLY A 182 8.80 23.74 3.17
N SER A 183 8.38 23.19 2.03
CA SER A 183 9.21 22.37 1.13
C SER A 183 10.50 23.07 0.69
N HIS A 184 11.59 22.30 0.61
CA HIS A 184 12.89 22.75 0.10
C HIS A 184 13.12 22.38 -1.38
N VAL A 185 12.24 21.58 -1.98
CA VAL A 185 12.37 21.18 -3.39
C VAL A 185 12.11 22.37 -4.30
N ASN A 186 13.14 22.73 -5.07
CA ASN A 186 13.12 23.81 -6.05
C ASN A 186 13.03 23.31 -7.51
N GLN A 187 13.37 22.05 -7.76
CA GLN A 187 13.22 21.38 -9.06
C GLN A 187 13.21 19.86 -8.91
N LEU A 188 12.16 19.20 -9.43
CA LEU A 188 12.16 17.77 -9.70
C LEU A 188 12.79 17.47 -11.06
N CYS A 189 13.59 16.42 -11.13
CA CYS A 189 14.07 15.84 -12.38
C CYS A 189 13.05 14.84 -12.96
N TYR A 190 13.12 14.58 -14.26
CA TYR A 190 12.20 13.67 -14.94
C TYR A 190 12.27 12.28 -14.30
N ARG A 191 11.10 11.75 -13.89
CA ARG A 191 10.97 10.46 -13.19
C ARG A 191 11.73 10.34 -11.86
N CYS A 192 11.90 11.48 -11.17
CA CYS A 192 12.45 11.52 -9.83
C CYS A 192 11.37 11.42 -8.76
N SER A 193 11.60 10.57 -7.77
CA SER A 193 10.69 10.33 -6.64
C SER A 193 10.77 11.49 -5.64
N TRP A 194 9.63 11.86 -5.03
CA TRP A 194 9.56 12.88 -3.99
C TRP A 194 8.39 12.59 -3.05
N ALA A 195 8.69 12.57 -1.76
CA ALA A 195 7.74 12.37 -0.67
C ALA A 195 7.89 13.49 0.38
N LEU A 196 6.77 13.99 0.89
CA LEU A 196 6.69 15.10 1.84
C LEU A 196 5.57 14.88 2.85
N ILE A 197 5.83 15.29 4.10
CA ILE A 197 4.88 15.40 5.20
C ILE A 197 5.02 16.83 5.75
N ALA A 198 3.92 17.58 5.81
CA ALA A 198 3.89 18.95 6.33
C ALA A 198 2.57 19.25 7.05
N ARG A 199 2.51 20.34 7.82
CA ARG A 199 1.25 20.96 8.25
C ARG A 199 0.77 21.97 7.21
N ALA A 200 -0.54 22.14 7.09
CA ALA A 200 -1.17 23.13 6.22
C ALA A 200 -0.88 24.60 6.63
N ASP A 201 -0.24 24.83 7.79
CA ASP A 201 0.22 26.14 8.26
C ASP A 201 1.59 26.56 7.71
N GLY A 202 2.31 25.68 7.00
CA GLY A 202 3.66 25.91 6.48
C GLY A 202 4.77 25.14 7.19
N THR A 203 4.48 24.44 8.30
CA THR A 203 5.47 23.66 9.04
C THR A 203 5.81 22.36 8.32
N LEU A 204 7.00 22.27 7.70
CA LEU A 204 7.52 21.00 7.17
C LEU A 204 7.82 20.03 8.32
N LEU A 205 7.44 18.76 8.16
CA LEU A 205 7.64 17.71 9.17
C LEU A 205 8.66 16.66 8.69
N ALA A 206 8.60 16.27 7.41
CA ALA A 206 9.62 15.43 6.75
C ALA A 206 9.59 15.64 5.22
N GLU A 207 10.72 15.49 4.55
CA GLU A 207 10.84 15.60 3.09
C GLU A 207 12.03 14.79 2.56
N GLN A 208 11.83 14.08 1.45
CA GLN A 208 12.91 13.43 0.71
C GLN A 208 12.64 13.51 -0.80
N GLN A 209 13.63 13.96 -1.56
CA GLN A 209 13.66 13.89 -3.02
C GLN A 209 14.79 12.94 -3.42
N MET A 210 14.51 12.00 -4.33
CA MET A 210 15.52 11.11 -4.90
C MET A 210 15.72 11.42 -6.38
N THR A 211 16.94 11.86 -6.73
CA THR A 211 17.32 12.21 -8.10
C THR A 211 17.76 11.01 -8.96
N SER A 212 17.67 9.80 -8.40
CA SER A 212 18.00 8.52 -9.03
C SER A 212 16.77 7.61 -9.06
N ALA A 213 16.92 6.40 -9.63
CA ALA A 213 15.87 5.38 -9.69
C ALA A 213 15.56 4.70 -8.32
N ALA A 214 15.42 5.49 -7.26
CA ALA A 214 15.15 5.05 -5.88
C ALA A 214 13.81 5.58 -5.39
N THR A 215 13.19 4.86 -4.45
CA THR A 215 12.01 5.30 -3.70
C THR A 215 12.37 6.50 -2.84
N ALA A 216 11.52 7.53 -2.82
CA ALA A 216 11.56 8.54 -1.77
C ALA A 216 10.63 8.10 -0.64
N ASP A 217 11.15 8.00 0.58
CA ASP A 217 10.51 7.40 1.75
C ASP A 217 10.71 8.34 2.95
N VAL A 218 9.61 8.77 3.55
CA VAL A 218 9.63 9.63 4.74
C VAL A 218 8.61 9.15 5.78
N SER A 219 9.01 9.24 7.05
CA SER A 219 8.15 9.00 8.21
C SER A 219 8.17 10.19 9.15
N TYR A 220 7.04 10.50 9.77
CA TYR A 220 6.93 11.44 10.88
C TYR A 220 6.12 10.79 12.01
N LEU A 221 6.78 10.52 13.13
CA LEU A 221 6.14 10.21 14.39
C LEU A 221 5.83 11.50 15.13
N SER A 222 4.56 11.70 15.50
CA SER A 222 4.20 12.77 16.44
C SER A 222 4.55 12.36 17.88
N ALA A 223 4.30 13.26 18.83
CA ALA A 223 4.16 12.86 20.23
C ALA A 223 3.11 11.72 20.35
N PRO A 224 3.17 10.88 21.41
CA PRO A 224 2.24 9.78 21.59
C PRO A 224 0.79 10.23 21.42
N CYS A 225 -0.06 9.38 20.83
CA CYS A 225 -1.48 9.65 20.85
C CYS A 225 -1.93 9.62 22.32
N THR A 226 -2.05 10.78 22.97
CA THR A 226 -3.10 10.94 23.96
C THR A 226 -4.39 10.89 23.15
N PRO A 227 -5.17 9.80 23.16
CA PRO A 227 -6.46 9.82 22.49
C PRO A 227 -7.23 11.00 23.08
N SER A 228 -7.64 11.95 22.24
CA SER A 228 -8.24 13.20 22.70
C SER A 228 -9.37 12.84 23.67
N PRO A 229 -9.32 13.28 24.94
CA PRO A 229 -10.14 12.69 26.00
C PRO A 229 -11.60 12.76 25.57
N PRO A 230 -12.30 11.61 25.49
CA PRO A 230 -13.42 11.39 24.57
C PRO A 230 -14.39 12.55 24.69
N PRO A 231 -14.57 13.33 23.58
CA PRO A 231 -14.88 14.74 23.67
C PRO A 231 -16.10 14.97 24.56
N VAL A 232 -15.91 15.78 25.62
CA VAL A 232 -16.94 16.09 26.62
C VAL A 232 -18.25 16.36 25.88
N PRO A 233 -19.26 15.48 26.01
CA PRO A 233 -20.16 15.20 24.90
C PRO A 233 -20.85 16.47 24.42
N SER A 234 -20.38 16.96 23.26
CA SER A 234 -21.14 17.87 22.42
C SER A 234 -22.57 17.35 22.35
N PRO A 235 -23.60 18.21 22.54
CA PRO A 235 -25.00 17.75 22.42
C PRO A 235 -25.12 17.00 21.09
N PRO A 236 -25.48 15.70 21.13
CA PRO A 236 -24.90 14.73 20.20
C PRO A 236 -25.13 15.14 18.76
N PRO A 237 -24.07 15.16 17.91
CA PRO A 237 -24.20 15.55 16.50
C PRO A 237 -25.30 14.68 15.90
N SER A 238 -26.34 15.34 15.39
CA SER A 238 -27.71 14.82 15.36
C SER A 238 -27.77 13.38 14.91
N THR A 239 -28.20 12.48 15.80
CA THR A 239 -28.15 11.01 15.67
C THR A 239 -29.19 10.44 14.70
N GLY A 240 -29.42 11.15 13.60
CA GLY A 240 -30.15 10.67 12.44
C GLY A 240 -29.24 9.88 11.52
N CYS A 241 -29.77 8.79 10.97
CA CYS A 241 -29.16 8.11 9.85
C CYS A 241 -29.36 9.00 8.61
N GLY A 242 -28.46 8.95 7.63
CA GLY A 242 -28.55 9.88 6.51
C GLY A 242 -27.46 9.73 5.47
N PHE A 243 -27.51 10.66 4.52
CA PHE A 243 -26.66 10.67 3.34
C PHE A 243 -26.13 12.09 3.14
N HIS A 244 -24.84 12.21 2.88
CA HIS A 244 -24.18 13.40 2.36
C HIS A 244 -23.63 13.06 0.97
N VAL A 245 -23.80 13.96 0.02
CA VAL A 245 -23.38 13.78 -1.38
C VAL A 245 -22.76 15.07 -1.87
N ALA A 246 -21.51 14.99 -2.34
CA ALA A 246 -20.79 16.14 -2.84
C ALA A 246 -20.23 15.89 -4.25
N SER A 247 -20.49 16.84 -5.15
CA SER A 247 -20.04 16.88 -6.53
C SER A 247 -19.18 18.11 -6.75
N ALA A 248 -18.02 17.94 -7.38
CA ALA A 248 -17.17 19.07 -7.77
C ALA A 248 -17.18 19.37 -9.28
N GLY A 249 -17.86 18.57 -10.12
CA GLY A 249 -17.77 18.71 -11.57
C GLY A 249 -16.30 18.65 -12.03
N MET A 250 -15.87 19.61 -12.84
CA MET A 250 -14.45 20.01 -12.94
C MET A 250 -14.34 21.50 -12.65
N THR A 251 -14.20 21.84 -11.38
CA THR A 251 -14.15 23.20 -10.84
C THR A 251 -12.82 23.48 -10.14
N THR A 252 -12.60 24.71 -9.67
CA THR A 252 -11.47 25.00 -8.77
C THR A 252 -11.62 24.33 -7.41
N GLY A 253 -12.86 24.02 -7.00
CA GLY A 253 -13.14 23.17 -5.83
C GLY A 253 -12.79 21.70 -6.04
N GLY A 254 -12.67 21.23 -7.30
CA GLY A 254 -12.11 19.92 -7.59
C GLY A 254 -12.67 19.19 -8.80
N ASN A 255 -12.30 17.92 -8.86
CA ASN A 255 -12.87 16.93 -9.75
C ASN A 255 -13.13 15.66 -8.93
N PHE A 256 -14.35 15.50 -8.40
CA PHE A 256 -14.73 14.37 -7.56
C PHE A 256 -16.26 14.19 -7.51
N ALA A 257 -16.67 12.97 -7.15
CA ALA A 257 -18.00 12.60 -6.70
C ALA A 257 -17.86 11.78 -5.40
N HIS A 258 -18.34 12.32 -4.28
CA HIS A 258 -18.26 11.73 -2.93
C HIS A 258 -19.65 11.42 -2.37
N PHE A 259 -19.74 10.35 -1.59
CA PHE A 259 -20.96 9.85 -0.97
C PHE A 259 -20.67 9.36 0.45
N ASP A 260 -21.08 10.11 1.46
CA ASP A 260 -20.96 9.71 2.87
C ASP A 260 -22.30 9.19 3.38
N ILE A 261 -22.35 7.93 3.80
CA ILE A 261 -23.55 7.22 4.26
C ILE A 261 -23.41 6.98 5.76
N ASN A 262 -24.24 7.63 6.56
CA ASN A 262 -24.25 7.54 8.02
C ASN A 262 -25.40 6.62 8.48
N PHE A 263 -25.05 5.54 9.18
CA PHE A 263 -26.00 4.57 9.74
C PHE A 263 -26.04 4.59 11.29
N GLY A 264 -25.69 5.74 11.88
CA GLY A 264 -25.89 6.06 13.30
C GLY A 264 -24.77 5.57 14.23
N ASN A 265 -24.29 4.34 14.03
CA ASN A 265 -23.14 3.79 14.76
C ASN A 265 -21.86 3.67 13.90
N GLY A 266 -21.90 4.11 12.64
CA GLY A 266 -20.78 4.11 11.72
C GLY A 266 -21.08 4.89 10.45
N PHE A 267 -20.07 5.01 9.58
CA PHE A 267 -20.18 5.64 8.27
C PHE A 267 -19.48 4.80 7.19
N ILE A 268 -20.02 4.84 5.97
CA ILE A 268 -19.34 4.41 4.74
C ILE A 268 -19.04 5.67 3.93
N ARG A 269 -17.77 5.86 3.57
CA ARG A 269 -17.35 6.89 2.60
C ARG A 269 -17.07 6.23 1.25
N ASP A 270 -17.90 6.53 0.27
CA ASP A 270 -17.73 6.16 -1.13
C ASP A 270 -17.18 7.34 -1.94
N ALA A 271 -16.33 7.06 -2.92
CA ALA A 271 -15.73 8.09 -3.75
C ALA A 271 -15.33 7.55 -5.13
N PHE A 272 -15.71 8.28 -6.18
CA PHE A 272 -15.25 8.01 -7.54
C PHE A 272 -14.08 8.95 -7.84
N SER A 273 -12.88 8.38 -8.03
CA SER A 273 -11.62 9.11 -8.18
C SER A 273 -11.15 9.29 -9.62
N THR A 274 -11.71 8.53 -10.57
CA THR A 274 -11.31 8.55 -12.00
C THR A 274 -12.51 8.50 -12.96
N ALA A 275 -13.73 8.72 -12.49
CA ALA A 275 -14.94 8.31 -13.18
C ALA A 275 -15.81 9.52 -13.61
N ARG A 276 -15.44 10.14 -14.74
CA ARG A 276 -16.19 11.24 -15.36
C ARG A 276 -17.64 10.84 -15.64
N GLY A 277 -18.55 11.80 -15.51
CA GLY A 277 -19.94 11.69 -15.87
C GLY A 277 -20.87 11.76 -14.67
N VAL A 278 -22.01 11.08 -14.79
CA VAL A 278 -22.99 10.91 -13.72
C VAL A 278 -22.62 9.66 -12.92
N ASN A 279 -22.23 9.84 -11.65
CA ASN A 279 -21.97 8.75 -10.72
C ASN A 279 -23.20 8.53 -9.84
N ILE A 280 -23.59 7.27 -9.63
CA ILE A 280 -24.77 6.88 -8.86
C ILE A 280 -24.38 5.79 -7.87
N VAL A 281 -24.82 5.95 -6.62
CA VAL A 281 -24.77 4.95 -5.56
C VAL A 281 -26.21 4.67 -5.12
N VAL A 282 -26.60 3.40 -5.09
CA VAL A 282 -27.92 3.00 -4.54
C VAL A 282 -27.70 2.30 -3.21
N VAL A 283 -28.47 2.73 -2.22
CA VAL A 283 -28.43 2.28 -0.84
C VAL A 283 -29.78 1.67 -0.48
N ASP A 284 -29.80 0.54 0.24
CA ASP A 284 -31.04 -0.08 0.71
C ASP A 284 -31.65 0.65 1.93
N ALA A 285 -32.71 0.09 2.50
CA ALA A 285 -33.37 0.62 3.69
C ALA A 285 -32.56 0.46 5.00
N ASP A 286 -31.60 -0.47 5.02
CA ASP A 286 -30.71 -0.79 6.14
C ASP A 286 -29.32 -0.11 6.00
N TYR A 287 -29.20 0.84 5.06
CA TYR A 287 -28.03 1.67 4.77
C TYR A 287 -26.82 0.95 4.11
N HIS A 288 -27.02 -0.24 3.53
CA HIS A 288 -25.98 -0.90 2.73
C HIS A 288 -25.94 -0.38 1.30
N VAL A 289 -24.74 -0.12 0.76
CA VAL A 289 -24.57 0.13 -0.68
C VAL A 289 -24.80 -1.16 -1.46
N VAL A 290 -25.94 -1.22 -2.16
CA VAL A 290 -26.32 -2.35 -3.02
C VAL A 290 -25.84 -2.15 -4.47
N GLU A 291 -25.55 -0.91 -4.89
CA GLU A 291 -25.19 -0.63 -6.27
C GLU A 291 -24.26 0.58 -6.43
N ARG A 292 -23.34 0.50 -7.39
CA ARG A 292 -22.49 1.60 -7.87
C ARG A 292 -22.51 1.65 -9.40
N ARG A 293 -22.64 2.83 -10.00
CA ARG A 293 -22.56 3.06 -11.45
C ARG A 293 -21.87 4.37 -11.77
N THR A 294 -21.14 4.40 -12.88
CA THR A 294 -20.75 5.62 -13.58
C THR A 294 -21.28 5.57 -15.00
N PHE A 295 -21.83 6.69 -15.47
CA PHE A 295 -22.18 6.89 -16.87
C PHE A 295 -21.38 8.09 -17.37
N ASP A 296 -20.33 7.86 -18.16
CA ASP A 296 -19.54 8.93 -18.80
C ASP A 296 -20.35 9.58 -19.93
N THR A 297 -21.33 10.39 -19.55
CA THR A 297 -22.32 11.03 -20.44
C THR A 297 -21.73 12.11 -21.33
N HIS A 298 -20.45 12.48 -21.12
CA HIS A 298 -19.67 13.25 -22.08
C HIS A 298 -19.39 12.48 -23.38
N VAL A 299 -19.33 11.14 -23.31
CA VAL A 299 -19.17 10.26 -24.47
C VAL A 299 -20.54 9.98 -25.10
N ALA A 300 -20.65 10.25 -26.41
CA ALA A 300 -21.88 10.06 -27.17
C ALA A 300 -22.40 8.62 -27.05
N GLY A 301 -23.68 8.48 -26.70
CA GLY A 301 -24.37 7.19 -26.49
C GLY A 301 -24.50 6.76 -25.03
N ASN A 302 -23.60 7.18 -24.13
CA ASN A 302 -23.67 6.79 -22.70
C ASN A 302 -24.89 7.37 -21.97
N ASP A 303 -25.41 8.51 -22.44
CA ASP A 303 -26.70 9.06 -22.04
C ASP A 303 -27.86 8.06 -22.21
N ALA A 304 -27.87 7.28 -23.28
CA ALA A 304 -28.89 6.24 -23.50
C ALA A 304 -28.73 5.07 -22.52
N HIS A 305 -27.51 4.76 -22.08
CA HIS A 305 -27.26 3.76 -21.03
C HIS A 305 -27.75 4.26 -19.66
N LEU A 306 -27.54 5.53 -19.32
CA LEU A 306 -28.12 6.15 -18.12
C LEU A 306 -29.66 6.16 -18.19
N SER A 307 -30.25 6.60 -19.30
CA SER A 307 -31.71 6.54 -19.52
C SER A 307 -32.28 5.13 -19.36
N THR A 308 -31.58 4.11 -19.87
CA THR A 308 -31.97 2.69 -19.70
C THR A 308 -31.91 2.27 -18.24
N TYR A 309 -30.83 2.65 -17.53
CA TYR A 309 -30.66 2.35 -16.11
C TYR A 309 -31.74 3.02 -15.23
N LEU A 310 -31.98 4.32 -15.40
CA LEU A 310 -33.06 5.06 -14.72
C LEU A 310 -34.44 4.46 -15.01
N SER A 311 -34.65 3.94 -16.23
CA SER A 311 -35.87 3.22 -16.59
C SER A 311 -35.98 1.89 -15.83
N SER A 312 -34.86 1.21 -15.53
CA SER A 312 -34.84 -0.05 -14.77
C SER A 312 -34.87 0.09 -13.23
N LEU A 313 -34.72 1.29 -12.67
CA LEU A 313 -34.76 1.50 -11.21
C LEU A 313 -36.07 1.01 -10.58
N SER A 314 -35.95 0.19 -9.53
CA SER A 314 -37.07 -0.46 -8.85
C SER A 314 -37.69 0.44 -7.78
N THR A 315 -38.88 0.97 -8.09
CA THR A 315 -39.65 1.89 -7.25
C THR A 315 -40.25 1.24 -6.00
N SER A 316 -40.19 -0.09 -5.85
CA SER A 316 -40.83 -0.85 -4.76
C SER A 316 -39.88 -1.20 -3.60
N SER A 317 -38.64 -0.71 -3.63
CA SER A 317 -37.54 -1.17 -2.78
C SER A 317 -37.34 -0.34 -1.51
N GLY A 318 -37.84 0.90 -1.46
CA GLY A 318 -37.50 1.87 -0.41
C GLY A 318 -36.07 2.43 -0.52
N ASN A 319 -35.28 1.97 -1.49
CA ASN A 319 -33.88 2.36 -1.67
C ASN A 319 -33.71 3.88 -1.83
N THR A 320 -32.58 4.38 -1.35
CA THR A 320 -32.12 5.75 -1.62
C THR A 320 -31.13 5.73 -2.78
N VAL A 321 -31.35 6.60 -3.76
CA VAL A 321 -30.46 6.84 -4.89
C VAL A 321 -29.70 8.14 -4.60
N LEU A 322 -28.38 8.03 -4.57
CA LEU A 322 -27.45 9.13 -4.42
C LEU A 322 -26.79 9.37 -5.78
N LEU A 323 -26.69 10.63 -6.21
CA LEU A 323 -26.14 11.01 -7.51
C LEU A 323 -25.17 12.17 -7.38
N ALA A 324 -23.99 12.08 -7.99
CA ALA A 324 -23.02 13.17 -8.07
C ALA A 324 -22.31 13.21 -9.44
N VAL A 325 -22.14 14.42 -9.99
CA VAL A 325 -21.39 14.64 -11.24
C VAL A 325 -19.89 14.78 -10.97
N MET A 326 -19.07 14.13 -11.80
CA MET A 326 -17.61 14.26 -11.81
C MET A 326 -17.13 14.64 -13.22
N ASP A 327 -16.16 15.55 -13.30
CA ASP A 327 -15.67 16.24 -14.49
C ASP A 327 -16.76 16.91 -15.35
N GLU A 328 -17.54 16.14 -16.12
CA GLU A 328 -18.41 16.65 -17.19
C GLU A 328 -19.65 15.76 -17.36
N ALA A 329 -20.84 16.37 -17.42
CA ALA A 329 -22.10 15.69 -17.72
C ALA A 329 -23.13 16.54 -18.50
N SER A 330 -22.74 17.68 -19.09
CA SER A 330 -23.68 18.59 -19.77
C SER A 330 -24.30 18.04 -21.06
N SER A 331 -23.67 17.02 -21.66
CA SER A 331 -24.14 16.34 -22.88
C SER A 331 -25.36 15.41 -22.68
N LEU A 332 -25.92 15.33 -21.46
CA LEU A 332 -27.21 14.68 -21.18
C LEU A 332 -28.31 15.21 -22.09
N GLN A 333 -29.18 14.30 -22.56
CA GLN A 333 -30.28 14.65 -23.47
C GLN A 333 -31.54 15.08 -22.69
N PRO A 334 -32.43 15.91 -23.28
CA PRO A 334 -33.69 16.32 -22.65
C PRO A 334 -34.58 15.16 -22.17
N ALA A 335 -34.52 14.01 -22.85
CA ALA A 335 -35.21 12.78 -22.44
C ALA A 335 -34.66 12.22 -21.11
N THR A 336 -33.34 12.28 -20.90
CA THR A 336 -32.69 11.79 -19.67
C THR A 336 -32.99 12.72 -18.49
N TYR A 337 -32.99 14.05 -18.69
CA TYR A 337 -33.50 14.99 -17.67
C TYR A 337 -34.98 14.74 -17.34
N SER A 338 -35.80 14.43 -18.34
CA SER A 338 -37.21 14.06 -18.13
C SER A 338 -37.35 12.78 -17.30
N LEU A 339 -36.49 11.78 -17.52
CA LEU A 339 -36.44 10.56 -16.71
C LEU A 339 -35.90 10.81 -15.30
N LEU A 340 -34.90 11.66 -15.12
CA LEU A 340 -34.39 12.06 -13.80
C LEU A 340 -35.48 12.76 -12.97
N HIS A 341 -36.25 13.65 -13.59
CA HIS A 341 -37.44 14.24 -12.97
C HIS A 341 -38.49 13.19 -12.62
N GLN A 342 -38.85 12.32 -13.57
CA GLN A 342 -39.88 11.29 -13.37
C GLN A 342 -39.51 10.20 -12.36
N ARG A 343 -38.21 9.86 -12.22
CA ARG A 343 -37.74 8.73 -11.41
C ARG A 343 -37.13 9.12 -10.06
N LEU A 344 -36.61 10.34 -9.92
CA LEU A 344 -35.90 10.82 -8.73
C LEU A 344 -36.41 12.19 -8.24
N GLY A 345 -37.41 12.79 -8.90
CA GLY A 345 -37.96 14.09 -8.53
C GLY A 345 -37.06 15.30 -8.83
N SER A 346 -35.93 15.09 -9.53
CA SER A 346 -34.94 16.11 -9.92
C SER A 346 -35.58 17.34 -10.56
N HIS A 347 -35.17 18.54 -10.15
CA HIS A 347 -35.56 19.81 -10.77
C HIS A 347 -34.56 20.30 -11.83
N VAL A 348 -33.36 19.71 -11.89
CA VAL A 348 -32.36 20.05 -12.91
C VAL A 348 -32.83 19.59 -14.29
N ASN A 349 -32.99 20.56 -15.19
CA ASN A 349 -33.37 20.36 -16.59
C ASN A 349 -32.22 20.61 -17.59
N GLN A 350 -31.13 21.23 -17.14
CA GLN A 350 -29.91 21.42 -17.92
C GLN A 350 -28.69 21.65 -17.01
N LEU A 351 -27.69 20.78 -17.12
CA LEU A 351 -26.33 21.03 -16.65
C LEU A 351 -25.56 21.92 -17.65
N CYS A 352 -24.78 22.85 -17.12
CA CYS A 352 -23.77 23.57 -17.88
C CYS A 352 -22.45 22.78 -17.93
N TYR A 353 -21.60 23.09 -18.91
CA TYR A 353 -20.33 22.39 -19.13
C TYR A 353 -19.47 22.39 -17.87
N ARG A 354 -19.08 21.20 -17.41
CA ARG A 354 -18.28 20.94 -16.18
C ARG A 354 -18.88 21.40 -14.84
N CYS A 355 -20.16 21.77 -14.83
CA CYS A 355 -20.86 22.18 -13.63
C CYS A 355 -21.13 21.01 -12.67
N SER A 356 -21.06 21.26 -11.36
CA SER A 356 -21.35 20.25 -10.34
C SER A 356 -22.85 20.12 -10.08
N TRP A 357 -23.27 18.89 -9.77
CA TRP A 357 -24.64 18.58 -9.37
C TRP A 357 -24.63 17.36 -8.46
N ALA A 358 -25.32 17.50 -7.33
CA ALA A 358 -25.48 16.48 -6.30
C ALA A 358 -26.97 16.32 -5.95
N LEU A 359 -27.44 15.09 -5.82
CA LEU A 359 -28.83 14.74 -5.57
C LEU A 359 -28.95 13.53 -4.63
N ILE A 360 -29.96 13.58 -3.77
CA ILE A 360 -30.41 12.50 -2.90
C ILE A 360 -31.91 12.33 -3.14
N ALA A 361 -32.36 11.13 -3.51
CA ALA A 361 -33.77 10.81 -3.73
C ALA A 361 -34.09 9.38 -3.27
N ARG A 362 -35.37 9.07 -3.07
CA ARG A 362 -35.84 7.68 -3.02
C ARG A 362 -36.08 7.15 -4.44
N ALA A 363 -35.88 5.85 -4.62
CA ALA A 363 -36.16 5.16 -5.88
C ALA A 363 -37.65 5.18 -6.27
N ASP A 364 -38.56 5.60 -5.38
CA ASP A 364 -39.99 5.81 -5.65
C ASP A 364 -40.33 7.14 -6.36
N GLY A 365 -39.35 8.04 -6.52
CA GLY A 365 -39.53 9.38 -7.10
C GLY A 365 -39.49 10.53 -6.09
N THR A 366 -39.44 10.26 -4.78
CA THR A 366 -39.36 11.30 -3.74
C THR A 366 -37.97 11.93 -3.69
N LEU A 367 -37.82 13.16 -4.20
CA LEU A 367 -36.61 13.94 -4.00
C LEU A 367 -36.43 14.28 -2.51
N LEU A 368 -35.22 14.11 -1.98
CA LEU A 368 -34.87 14.38 -0.58
C LEU A 368 -33.97 15.60 -0.43
N ALA A 369 -33.00 15.78 -1.34
CA ALA A 369 -32.17 16.97 -1.47
C ALA A 369 -31.56 17.09 -2.87
N GLU A 370 -31.30 18.31 -3.35
CA GLU A 370 -30.66 18.58 -4.64
C GLU A 370 -29.93 19.92 -4.63
N GLN A 371 -28.75 19.97 -5.24
CA GLN A 371 -28.05 21.21 -5.55
C GLN A 371 -27.28 21.10 -6.87
N GLN A 372 -27.40 22.12 -7.71
CA GLN A 372 -26.57 22.34 -8.89
C GLN A 372 -25.81 23.65 -8.71
N MET A 373 -24.52 23.68 -9.03
CA MET A 373 -23.72 24.91 -9.05
C MET A 373 -23.19 25.18 -10.46
N THR A 374 -23.43 26.39 -10.96
CA THR A 374 -23.07 26.83 -12.32
C THR A 374 -21.70 27.52 -12.38
N SER A 375 -20.96 27.51 -11.28
CA SER A 375 -19.70 28.20 -11.06
C SER A 375 -18.65 27.23 -10.53
N ALA A 376 -17.47 27.73 -10.16
CA ALA A 376 -16.33 26.92 -9.71
C ALA A 376 -16.45 26.35 -8.27
N ALA A 377 -17.69 26.11 -7.81
CA ALA A 377 -18.03 25.67 -6.46
C ALA A 377 -18.55 24.22 -6.46
N THR A 378 -18.35 23.52 -5.34
CA THR A 378 -18.91 22.21 -5.06
C THR A 378 -20.43 22.30 -4.83
N ALA A 379 -21.20 21.37 -5.41
CA ALA A 379 -22.56 21.10 -4.98
C ALA A 379 -22.52 20.06 -3.85
N ASP A 380 -23.08 20.40 -2.70
CA ASP A 380 -23.01 19.63 -1.46
C ASP A 380 -24.42 19.57 -0.85
N VAL A 381 -24.96 18.35 -0.73
CA VAL A 381 -26.29 18.11 -0.17
C VAL A 381 -26.23 17.08 0.94
N SER A 382 -27.05 17.30 1.98
CA SER A 382 -27.24 16.36 3.08
C SER A 382 -28.72 16.11 3.30
N TYR A 383 -29.08 14.85 3.50
CA TYR A 383 -30.38 14.43 4.02
C TYR A 383 -30.17 13.60 5.28
N LEU A 384 -30.62 14.13 6.41
CA LEU A 384 -30.78 13.37 7.65
C LEU A 384 -32.23 12.88 7.73
N SER A 385 -32.40 11.57 7.89
CA SER A 385 -33.68 11.00 8.27
C SER A 385 -33.98 11.28 9.75
N ALA A 386 -35.11 10.77 10.24
CA ALA A 386 -35.38 10.71 11.68
C ALA A 386 -34.23 9.98 12.43
N PRO A 387 -34.13 10.09 13.77
CA PRO A 387 -33.15 9.34 14.54
C PRO A 387 -33.15 7.87 14.14
N CYS A 388 -31.98 7.23 14.09
CA CYS A 388 -31.89 5.80 13.84
C CYS A 388 -32.59 5.05 15.00
N THR A 389 -33.89 4.80 14.89
CA THR A 389 -34.51 3.67 15.57
C THR A 389 -34.08 2.46 14.78
N PRO A 390 -33.07 1.67 15.22
CA PRO A 390 -32.80 0.40 14.56
C PRO A 390 -34.10 -0.38 14.54
N SER A 391 -34.44 -0.95 13.38
CA SER A 391 -35.64 -1.77 13.19
C SER A 391 -35.78 -2.71 14.39
N PRO A 392 -36.89 -2.66 15.15
CA PRO A 392 -36.99 -3.37 16.42
C PRO A 392 -36.63 -4.84 16.16
N PRO A 393 -35.64 -5.38 16.90
CA PRO A 393 -34.82 -6.50 16.42
C PRO A 393 -35.73 -7.63 15.94
N PRO A 394 -35.60 -8.09 14.68
CA PRO A 394 -36.54 -9.02 14.08
C PRO A 394 -36.81 -10.18 15.02
N VAL A 395 -38.10 -10.49 15.26
CA VAL A 395 -38.52 -11.61 16.13
C VAL A 395 -37.66 -12.81 15.78
N PRO A 396 -36.79 -13.29 16.70
CA PRO A 396 -35.52 -13.87 16.28
C PRO A 396 -35.70 -15.03 15.32
N SER A 397 -35.41 -14.75 14.05
CA SER A 397 -35.03 -15.78 13.10
C SER A 397 -33.89 -16.58 13.74
N PRO A 398 -33.85 -17.92 13.61
CA PRO A 398 -32.76 -18.70 14.18
C PRO A 398 -31.43 -18.06 13.74
N PRO A 399 -30.53 -17.76 14.69
CA PRO A 399 -29.52 -16.72 14.50
C PRO A 399 -28.74 -16.96 13.20
N PRO A 400 -28.56 -15.94 12.35
CA PRO A 400 -27.86 -16.08 11.09
C PRO A 400 -26.51 -16.73 11.39
N SER A 401 -26.28 -17.89 10.79
CA SER A 401 -25.32 -18.86 11.31
C SER A 401 -23.95 -18.21 11.46
N THR A 402 -23.37 -18.31 12.66
CA THR A 402 -22.04 -17.78 13.03
C THR A 402 -20.90 -18.61 12.41
N GLY A 403 -21.07 -18.98 11.14
CA GLY A 403 -20.10 -19.63 10.29
C GLY A 403 -19.18 -18.60 9.66
N CYS A 404 -17.89 -18.89 9.72
CA CYS A 404 -16.91 -18.18 8.91
C CYS A 404 -17.17 -18.53 7.44
N GLY A 405 -16.96 -17.61 6.52
CA GLY A 405 -17.38 -17.81 5.13
C GLY A 405 -16.94 -16.72 4.18
N PHE A 406 -17.29 -16.93 2.91
CA PHE A 406 -16.91 -16.09 1.80
C PHE A 406 -18.13 -15.81 0.94
N HIS A 407 -18.34 -14.55 0.56
CA HIS A 407 -19.25 -14.12 -0.49
C HIS A 407 -18.41 -13.48 -1.61
N VAL A 408 -18.73 -13.79 -2.87
CA VAL A 408 -18.00 -13.31 -4.04
C VAL A 408 -19.01 -12.93 -5.11
N ALA A 409 -18.96 -11.67 -5.56
CA ALA A 409 -19.87 -11.15 -6.57
C ALA A 409 -19.11 -10.54 -7.76
N SER A 410 -19.51 -10.93 -8.96
CA SER A 410 -18.99 -10.46 -10.25
C SER A 410 -20.11 -9.83 -11.06
N ALA A 411 -19.87 -8.66 -11.63
CA ALA A 411 -20.82 -8.02 -12.54
C ALA A 411 -20.43 -8.06 -14.02
N GLY A 412 -19.21 -8.54 -14.37
CA GLY A 412 -18.70 -8.44 -15.75
C GLY A 412 -18.66 -6.98 -16.19
N MET A 413 -19.24 -6.66 -17.36
CA MET A 413 -19.74 -5.32 -17.68
C MET A 413 -21.18 -5.45 -18.16
N THR A 414 -22.10 -5.53 -17.20
CA THR A 414 -23.52 -5.78 -17.41
C THR A 414 -24.38 -4.59 -16.95
N THR A 415 -25.71 -4.67 -17.13
CA THR A 415 -26.62 -3.75 -16.43
C THR A 415 -26.56 -3.90 -14.92
N GLY A 416 -26.09 -5.06 -14.40
CA GLY A 416 -25.74 -5.31 -13.00
C GLY A 416 -24.41 -4.68 -12.53
N GLY A 417 -23.62 -4.11 -13.44
CA GLY A 417 -22.50 -3.23 -13.14
C GLY A 417 -21.17 -3.64 -13.77
N ASN A 418 -20.10 -3.05 -13.25
CA ASN A 418 -18.73 -3.37 -13.60
C ASN A 418 -17.90 -3.41 -12.31
N PHE A 419 -17.86 -4.57 -11.66
CA PHE A 419 -17.16 -4.79 -10.39
C PHE A 419 -16.78 -6.25 -10.19
N ALA A 420 -15.79 -6.45 -9.32
CA ALA A 420 -15.51 -7.71 -8.63
C ALA A 420 -15.42 -7.41 -7.11
N HIS A 421 -16.34 -7.98 -6.33
CA HIS A 421 -16.42 -7.81 -4.87
C HIS A 421 -16.12 -9.13 -4.16
N PHE A 422 -15.44 -9.03 -3.02
CA PHE A 422 -15.07 -10.16 -2.17
C PHE A 422 -15.36 -9.81 -0.71
N ASP A 423 -16.17 -10.62 -0.05
CA ASP A 423 -16.71 -10.38 1.28
C ASP A 423 -16.32 -11.57 2.19
N ILE A 424 -15.40 -11.35 3.12
CA ILE A 424 -14.79 -12.39 3.95
C ILE A 424 -15.27 -12.22 5.39
N ASN A 425 -16.07 -13.18 5.86
CA ASN A 425 -16.61 -13.23 7.21
C ASN A 425 -15.78 -14.19 8.08
N PHE A 426 -15.21 -13.68 9.17
CA PHE A 426 -14.43 -14.46 10.14
C PHE A 426 -15.09 -14.51 11.53
N GLY A 427 -16.42 -14.37 11.58
CA GLY A 427 -17.28 -14.65 12.73
C GLY A 427 -17.37 -13.52 13.75
N ASN A 428 -16.25 -12.87 14.08
CA ASN A 428 -16.21 -11.68 14.93
C ASN A 428 -15.94 -10.37 14.15
N GLY A 429 -15.78 -10.47 12.83
CA GLY A 429 -15.47 -9.34 11.95
C GLY A 429 -15.58 -9.71 10.47
N PHE A 430 -15.34 -8.72 9.61
CA PHE A 430 -15.58 -8.79 8.19
C PHE A 430 -14.56 -7.95 7.40
N ILE A 431 -14.02 -8.51 6.32
CA ILE A 431 -13.21 -7.78 5.33
C ILE A 431 -14.04 -7.69 4.05
N ARG A 432 -14.29 -6.47 3.59
CA ARG A 432 -14.81 -6.19 2.25
C ARG A 432 -13.66 -5.74 1.35
N ASP A 433 -13.48 -6.44 0.25
CA ASP A 433 -12.52 -6.14 -0.81
C ASP A 433 -13.27 -5.86 -2.12
N ALA A 434 -12.75 -4.93 -2.91
CA ALA A 434 -13.43 -4.49 -4.13
C ALA A 434 -12.43 -3.99 -5.18
N PHE A 435 -12.47 -4.61 -6.34
CA PHE A 435 -11.72 -4.16 -7.51
C PHE A 435 -12.63 -3.25 -8.33
N SER A 436 -12.32 -1.95 -8.33
CA SER A 436 -13.14 -0.88 -8.92
C SER A 436 -12.62 -0.36 -10.27
N THR A 437 -11.39 -0.73 -10.66
CA THR A 437 -10.73 -0.28 -11.90
C THR A 437 -10.03 -1.42 -12.67
N ALA A 438 -10.14 -2.66 -12.19
CA ALA A 438 -9.23 -3.75 -12.52
C ALA A 438 -9.93 -4.80 -13.41
N ARG A 439 -9.95 -4.53 -14.72
CA ARG A 439 -10.54 -5.43 -15.74
C ARG A 439 -9.90 -6.82 -15.74
N GLY A 440 -10.70 -7.82 -16.09
CA GLY A 440 -10.31 -9.19 -16.34
C GLY A 440 -10.68 -10.10 -15.18
N VAL A 441 -9.78 -11.03 -14.84
CA VAL A 441 -9.96 -11.99 -13.74
C VAL A 441 -9.28 -11.43 -12.49
N ASN A 442 -10.06 -11.16 -11.45
CA ASN A 442 -9.59 -10.74 -10.13
C ASN A 442 -9.60 -11.93 -9.18
N ILE A 443 -8.53 -12.08 -8.40
CA ILE A 443 -8.34 -13.19 -7.46
C ILE A 443 -7.88 -12.65 -6.11
N VAL A 444 -8.53 -13.13 -5.05
CA VAL A 444 -8.13 -12.95 -3.66
C VAL A 444 -7.84 -14.32 -3.08
N VAL A 445 -6.68 -14.50 -2.46
CA VAL A 445 -6.31 -15.73 -1.74
C VAL A 445 -6.35 -15.46 -0.25
N VAL A 446 -7.04 -16.35 0.47
CA VAL A 446 -7.26 -16.29 1.90
C VAL A 446 -6.65 -17.53 2.54
N ASP A 447 -5.97 -17.40 3.69
CA ASP A 447 -5.45 -18.54 4.44
C ASP A 447 -6.54 -19.31 5.22
N ALA A 448 -6.14 -20.24 6.09
CA ALA A 448 -7.05 -21.01 6.94
C ALA A 448 -7.62 -20.20 8.12
N ASP A 449 -6.97 -19.10 8.49
CA ASP A 449 -7.33 -18.20 9.60
C ASP A 449 -8.08 -16.94 9.12
N TYR A 450 -8.50 -16.95 7.84
CA TYR A 450 -9.29 -15.92 7.16
C TYR A 450 -8.56 -14.60 6.83
N HIS A 451 -7.22 -14.57 6.88
CA HIS A 451 -6.43 -13.43 6.42
C HIS A 451 -6.25 -13.44 4.89
N VAL A 452 -6.37 -12.28 4.25
CA VAL A 452 -6.03 -12.12 2.82
C VAL A 452 -4.50 -12.12 2.66
N VAL A 453 -3.97 -13.22 2.14
CA VAL A 453 -2.53 -13.40 1.90
C VAL A 453 -2.08 -12.93 0.52
N GLU A 454 -2.98 -12.89 -0.47
CA GLU A 454 -2.63 -12.46 -1.83
C GLU A 454 -3.82 -11.79 -2.57
N ARG A 455 -3.49 -10.80 -3.41
CA ARG A 455 -4.42 -10.14 -4.35
C ARG A 455 -3.78 -10.10 -5.73
N ARG A 456 -4.52 -10.47 -6.77
CA ARG A 456 -4.07 -10.39 -8.17
C ARG A 456 -5.20 -9.94 -9.09
N THR A 457 -4.86 -9.12 -10.08
CA THR A 457 -5.69 -8.89 -11.28
C THR A 457 -4.92 -9.39 -12.50
N PHE A 458 -5.63 -10.08 -13.39
CA PHE A 458 -5.14 -10.43 -14.72
C PHE A 458 -6.07 -9.80 -15.74
N ASP A 459 -5.62 -8.72 -16.41
CA ASP A 459 -6.39 -8.10 -17.50
C ASP A 459 -6.36 -8.99 -18.75
N THR A 460 -7.19 -10.03 -18.71
CA THR A 460 -7.35 -11.05 -19.74
C THR A 460 -7.91 -10.51 -21.06
N HIS A 461 -8.34 -9.25 -21.11
CA HIS A 461 -8.63 -8.59 -22.39
C HIS A 461 -7.35 -8.34 -23.19
N VAL A 462 -6.22 -8.08 -22.52
CA VAL A 462 -4.92 -7.83 -23.15
C VAL A 462 -4.26 -9.16 -23.54
N ALA A 463 -3.77 -9.22 -24.78
CA ALA A 463 -3.11 -10.42 -25.30
C ALA A 463 -1.85 -10.76 -24.47
N GLY A 464 -1.74 -12.02 -24.05
CA GLY A 464 -0.64 -12.53 -23.20
C GLY A 464 -0.97 -12.62 -21.71
N ASN A 465 -1.88 -11.80 -21.18
CA ASN A 465 -2.22 -11.83 -19.75
C ASN A 465 -2.91 -13.12 -19.30
N ASP A 466 -3.61 -13.80 -20.20
CA ASP A 466 -4.10 -15.17 -20.01
C ASP A 466 -2.96 -16.17 -19.66
N ALA A 467 -1.78 -16.04 -20.28
CA ALA A 467 -0.63 -16.88 -19.97
C ALA A 467 -0.03 -16.56 -18.58
N HIS A 468 -0.12 -15.30 -18.13
CA HIS A 468 0.24 -14.92 -16.77
C HIS A 468 -0.74 -15.51 -15.74
N LEU A 469 -2.05 -15.50 -16.01
CA LEU A 469 -3.05 -16.19 -15.20
C LEU A 469 -2.80 -17.71 -15.17
N SER A 470 -2.57 -18.36 -16.32
CA SER A 470 -2.19 -19.77 -16.40
C SER A 470 -0.94 -20.10 -15.57
N THR A 471 0.08 -19.23 -15.62
CA THR A 471 1.31 -19.39 -14.82
C THR A 471 1.00 -19.29 -13.33
N TYR A 472 0.19 -18.31 -12.92
CA TYR A 472 -0.23 -18.11 -11.53
C TYR A 472 -1.04 -19.30 -10.99
N LEU A 473 -2.07 -19.77 -11.72
CA LEU A 473 -2.85 -20.96 -11.38
C LEU A 473 -1.98 -22.23 -11.30
N SER A 474 -0.92 -22.30 -12.11
CA SER A 474 0.08 -23.37 -12.02
C SER A 474 0.91 -23.26 -10.74
N SER A 475 1.23 -22.05 -10.27
CA SER A 475 2.02 -21.80 -9.06
C SER A 475 1.26 -21.91 -7.72
N LEU A 476 -0.08 -21.96 -7.73
CA LEU A 476 -0.88 -22.08 -6.51
C LEU A 476 -0.48 -23.32 -5.67
N SER A 477 -0.20 -23.09 -4.39
CA SER A 477 0.17 -24.15 -3.45
C SER A 477 -1.05 -24.96 -3.00
N THR A 478 -1.04 -26.27 -3.26
CA THR A 478 -2.10 -27.20 -2.86
C THR A 478 -2.00 -27.65 -1.40
N SER A 479 -1.08 -27.07 -0.62
CA SER A 479 -0.66 -27.61 0.69
C SER A 479 -1.03 -26.74 1.91
N SER A 480 -1.45 -25.50 1.69
CA SER A 480 -1.69 -24.52 2.76
C SER A 480 -3.15 -24.41 3.23
N GLY A 481 -4.08 -25.16 2.62
CA GLY A 481 -5.51 -25.10 2.93
C GLY A 481 -6.22 -23.82 2.47
N ASN A 482 -5.52 -22.91 1.78
CA ASN A 482 -6.04 -21.61 1.34
C ASN A 482 -7.34 -21.72 0.56
N THR A 483 -8.20 -20.73 0.74
CA THR A 483 -9.35 -20.48 -0.15
C THR A 483 -8.96 -19.48 -1.23
N VAL A 484 -9.28 -19.79 -2.48
CA VAL A 484 -9.15 -18.93 -3.63
C VAL A 484 -10.54 -18.40 -3.99
N LEU A 485 -10.68 -17.09 -3.96
CA LEU A 485 -11.86 -16.35 -4.37
C LEU A 485 -11.58 -15.71 -5.72
N LEU A 486 -12.50 -15.84 -6.68
CA LEU A 486 -12.32 -15.32 -8.04
C LEU A 486 -13.58 -14.62 -8.54
N ALA A 487 -13.43 -13.41 -9.11
CA ALA A 487 -14.53 -12.70 -9.78
C ALA A 487 -14.06 -11.97 -11.05
N VAL A 488 -14.89 -11.99 -12.09
CA VAL A 488 -14.64 -11.26 -13.35
C VAL A 488 -15.14 -9.82 -13.25
N MET A 489 -14.33 -8.87 -13.74
CA MET A 489 -14.68 -7.46 -13.93
C MET A 489 -14.45 -7.06 -15.39
N ASP A 490 -15.36 -6.27 -15.96
CA ASP A 490 -15.48 -5.93 -17.37
C ASP A 490 -15.52 -7.14 -18.31
N GLU A 491 -14.38 -7.74 -18.67
CA GLU A 491 -14.28 -8.68 -19.79
C GLU A 491 -13.16 -9.74 -19.63
N ALA A 492 -13.54 -11.01 -19.79
CA ALA A 492 -12.65 -12.16 -19.72
C ALA A 492 -12.95 -13.28 -20.76
N SER A 493 -13.77 -13.04 -21.79
CA SER A 493 -14.06 -14.06 -22.83
C SER A 493 -12.84 -14.53 -23.64
N ARG A 494 -11.72 -13.79 -23.57
CA ARG A 494 -10.44 -14.10 -24.25
C ARG A 494 -9.56 -15.14 -23.55
N LEU A 495 -9.98 -15.71 -22.42
CA LEU A 495 -9.30 -16.85 -21.80
C LEU A 495 -9.08 -17.98 -22.80
N GLN A 496 -7.91 -18.62 -22.76
CA GLN A 496 -7.56 -19.71 -23.66
C GLN A 496 -8.00 -21.08 -23.12
N PRO A 497 -8.22 -22.10 -23.98
CA PRO A 497 -8.58 -23.46 -23.56
C PRO A 497 -7.63 -24.09 -22.52
N ALA A 498 -6.34 -23.72 -22.53
CA ALA A 498 -5.38 -24.13 -21.53
C ALA A 498 -5.68 -23.55 -20.13
N THR A 499 -6.10 -22.29 -20.05
CA THR A 499 -6.45 -21.62 -18.80
C THR A 499 -7.77 -22.16 -18.22
N TYR A 500 -8.77 -22.43 -19.06
CA TYR A 500 -9.98 -23.18 -18.64
C TYR A 500 -9.61 -24.57 -18.09
N SER A 501 -8.69 -25.29 -18.74
CA SER A 501 -8.20 -26.59 -18.26
C SER A 501 -7.49 -26.49 -16.91
N LEU A 502 -6.73 -25.42 -16.66
CA LEU A 502 -6.08 -25.15 -15.37
C LEU A 502 -7.07 -24.72 -14.29
N LEU A 503 -8.09 -23.92 -14.60
CA LEU A 503 -9.16 -23.57 -13.66
C LEU A 503 -9.91 -24.83 -13.19
N HIS A 504 -10.21 -25.75 -14.12
CA HIS A 504 -10.77 -27.05 -13.79
C HIS A 504 -9.81 -27.90 -12.94
N GLN A 505 -8.54 -28.04 -13.35
CA GLN A 505 -7.56 -28.88 -12.67
C GLN A 505 -7.13 -28.37 -11.28
N ARG A 506 -7.11 -27.04 -11.07
CA ARG A 506 -6.52 -26.41 -9.87
C ARG A 506 -7.55 -25.87 -8.89
N LEU A 507 -8.78 -25.58 -9.34
CA LEU A 507 -9.86 -25.01 -8.51
C LEU A 507 -11.18 -25.81 -8.61
N GLY A 508 -11.22 -26.90 -9.39
CA GLY A 508 -12.42 -27.72 -9.59
C GLY A 508 -13.52 -27.06 -10.42
N SER A 509 -13.24 -25.91 -11.04
CA SER A 509 -14.21 -25.11 -11.82
C SER A 509 -14.81 -25.88 -13.00
N HIS A 510 -16.08 -25.60 -13.29
CA HIS A 510 -16.79 -26.13 -14.46
C HIS A 510 -16.76 -25.17 -15.66
N ILE A 511 -16.10 -24.02 -15.56
CA ILE A 511 -16.11 -23.01 -16.62
C ILE A 511 -15.38 -23.51 -17.87
N ASN A 512 -16.09 -23.50 -19.01
CA ASN A 512 -15.59 -23.93 -20.30
C ASN A 512 -15.53 -22.81 -21.35
N LEU A 513 -16.37 -21.77 -21.19
CA LEU A 513 -16.36 -20.55 -22.00
C LEU A 513 -17.05 -19.40 -21.26
N LEU A 514 -16.31 -18.32 -21.00
CA LEU A 514 -16.89 -17.02 -20.69
C LEU A 514 -17.35 -16.34 -21.98
N CYS A 515 -18.58 -15.85 -22.00
CA CYS A 515 -19.07 -14.98 -23.06
C CYS A 515 -18.62 -13.53 -22.83
N TYR A 516 -18.61 -12.73 -23.91
CA TYR A 516 -18.13 -11.35 -23.87
C TYR A 516 -18.90 -10.52 -22.83
N ARG A 517 -18.17 -9.94 -21.87
CA ARG A 517 -18.68 -9.12 -20.75
C ARG A 517 -19.62 -9.84 -19.76
N CYS A 518 -19.68 -11.16 -19.81
CA CYS A 518 -20.45 -11.97 -18.88
C CYS A 518 -19.80 -12.01 -17.48
N SER A 519 -20.62 -12.15 -16.44
CA SER A 519 -20.17 -12.28 -15.06
C SER A 519 -19.83 -13.73 -14.71
N TRP A 520 -18.85 -13.91 -13.83
CA TRP A 520 -18.46 -15.21 -13.29
C TRP A 520 -17.78 -15.02 -11.93
N ALA A 521 -18.26 -15.76 -10.93
CA ALA A 521 -17.78 -15.75 -9.56
C ALA A 521 -17.55 -17.19 -9.07
N LEU A 522 -16.45 -17.41 -8.35
CA LEU A 522 -16.01 -18.72 -7.87
C LEU A 522 -15.38 -18.63 -6.49
N ILE A 523 -15.64 -19.66 -5.68
CA ILE A 523 -14.99 -19.94 -4.39
C ILE A 523 -14.48 -21.38 -4.45
N ALA A 524 -13.19 -21.59 -4.23
CA ALA A 524 -12.56 -22.93 -4.19
C ALA A 524 -11.46 -23.01 -3.14
N ARG A 525 -11.05 -24.21 -2.75
CA ARG A 525 -9.77 -24.44 -2.06
C ARG A 525 -8.64 -24.59 -3.08
N ALA A 526 -7.44 -24.17 -2.69
CA ALA A 526 -6.23 -24.32 -3.50
C ALA A 526 -5.79 -25.79 -3.72
N ASP A 527 -6.43 -26.75 -3.04
CA ASP A 527 -6.26 -28.20 -3.27
C ASP A 527 -7.07 -28.74 -4.47
N GLY A 528 -7.94 -27.93 -5.08
CA GLY A 528 -8.83 -28.31 -6.18
C GLY A 528 -10.30 -28.51 -5.79
N THR A 529 -10.65 -28.40 -4.51
CA THR A 529 -12.05 -28.54 -4.05
C THR A 529 -12.85 -27.28 -4.37
N LEU A 530 -13.71 -27.34 -5.38
CA LEU A 530 -14.70 -26.29 -5.64
C LEU A 530 -15.71 -26.20 -4.48
N LEU A 531 -15.99 -24.98 -4.01
CA LEU A 531 -16.92 -24.72 -2.90
C LEU A 531 -18.21 -24.05 -3.39
N ALA A 532 -18.12 -23.09 -4.32
CA ALA A 532 -19.26 -22.50 -5.02
C ALA A 532 -18.82 -21.89 -6.38
N GLU A 533 -19.71 -21.85 -7.36
CA GLU A 533 -19.46 -21.27 -8.69
C GLU A 533 -20.77 -20.81 -9.34
N GLN A 534 -20.76 -19.63 -9.96
CA GLN A 534 -21.85 -19.15 -10.82
C GLN A 534 -21.30 -18.35 -11.99
N GLN A 535 -21.86 -18.57 -13.18
CA GLN A 535 -21.67 -17.75 -14.37
C GLN A 535 -23.05 -17.24 -14.81
N MET A 536 -23.17 -15.97 -15.17
CA MET A 536 -24.37 -15.46 -15.83
C MET A 536 -24.05 -15.03 -17.27
N THR A 537 -24.74 -15.62 -18.23
CA THR A 537 -24.59 -15.31 -19.68
C THR A 537 -25.46 -14.14 -20.13
N SER A 538 -26.09 -13.45 -19.20
CA SER A 538 -26.98 -12.32 -19.39
C SER A 538 -26.50 -11.13 -18.56
N ALA A 539 -27.25 -10.03 -18.56
CA ALA A 539 -26.84 -8.78 -17.94
C ALA A 539 -27.00 -8.75 -16.39
N ALA A 540 -26.79 -9.90 -15.73
CA ALA A 540 -26.97 -10.12 -14.30
C ALA A 540 -25.63 -10.35 -13.57
N THR A 541 -25.61 -10.04 -12.27
CA THR A 541 -24.50 -10.34 -11.37
C THR A 541 -24.41 -11.85 -11.14
N ALA A 542 -23.20 -12.40 -11.16
CA ALA A 542 -22.91 -13.73 -10.63
C ALA A 542 -22.53 -13.57 -9.15
N ASP A 543 -23.27 -14.22 -8.25
CA ASP A 543 -23.22 -14.09 -6.80
C ASP A 543 -23.10 -15.50 -6.20
N VAL A 544 -22.03 -15.75 -5.46
CA VAL A 544 -21.82 -17.01 -4.76
C VAL A 544 -21.43 -16.78 -3.31
N SER A 545 -22.00 -17.58 -2.42
CA SER A 545 -21.67 -17.60 -1.00
C SER A 545 -21.34 -19.02 -0.54
N TYR A 546 -20.27 -19.16 0.24
CA TYR A 546 -19.90 -20.38 0.95
C TYR A 546 -19.77 -20.09 2.44
N LEU A 547 -20.66 -20.68 3.23
CA LEU A 547 -20.56 -20.72 4.69
C LEU A 547 -19.90 -22.03 5.08
N SER A 548 -18.80 -21.94 5.83
CA SER A 548 -18.19 -23.11 6.47
C SER A 548 -18.95 -23.47 7.76
N ALA A 549 -18.45 -24.48 8.49
CA ALA A 549 -18.90 -24.75 9.85
C ALA A 549 -18.80 -23.49 10.74
N PRO A 550 -19.54 -23.41 11.87
CA PRO A 550 -19.32 -22.35 12.86
C PRO A 550 -17.82 -22.19 13.14
N CYS A 551 -17.33 -20.95 13.12
CA CYS A 551 -15.91 -20.66 13.34
C CYS A 551 -15.44 -21.42 14.58
N ALA A 552 -14.38 -22.22 14.45
CA ALA A 552 -13.76 -22.80 15.64
C ALA A 552 -13.32 -21.61 16.52
N PRO A 553 -13.87 -21.43 17.73
CA PRO A 553 -13.50 -20.29 18.56
C PRO A 553 -12.00 -20.38 18.80
N SER A 554 -11.29 -19.27 18.55
CA SER A 554 -9.83 -19.19 18.70
C SER A 554 -9.44 -19.87 20.01
N PRO A 555 -8.60 -20.92 19.98
CA PRO A 555 -8.34 -21.71 21.19
C PRO A 555 -7.86 -20.75 22.27
N PRO A 556 -8.48 -20.77 23.47
CA PRO A 556 -8.21 -19.76 24.49
C PRO A 556 -6.72 -19.71 24.75
N PRO A 557 -6.11 -18.51 24.81
CA PRO A 557 -4.65 -18.37 24.85
C PRO A 557 -4.10 -19.26 25.97
N PRO A 558 -3.08 -20.10 25.68
CA PRO A 558 -2.67 -21.15 26.60
C PRO A 558 -2.36 -20.54 27.96
N PRO A 559 -2.89 -21.11 29.07
CA PRO A 559 -2.78 -20.51 30.38
C PRO A 559 -1.30 -20.26 30.69
N ALA A 560 -0.98 -19.00 31.00
CA ALA A 560 0.39 -18.53 31.09
C ALA A 560 1.23 -19.50 31.96
N PRO A 561 2.36 -20.01 31.46
CA PRO A 561 3.14 -21.00 32.18
C PRO A 561 3.55 -20.43 33.54
N PRO A 562 3.50 -21.23 34.62
CA PRO A 562 3.82 -20.74 35.95
C PRO A 562 5.25 -20.21 35.95
N LEU A 563 5.41 -18.94 36.35
CA LEU A 563 6.68 -18.22 36.31
C LEU A 563 7.78 -19.06 37.00
N PRO A 564 8.86 -19.42 36.29
CA PRO A 564 9.96 -20.16 36.90
C PRO A 564 10.64 -19.28 37.96
N PRO A 565 11.17 -19.87 39.05
CA PRO A 565 11.93 -19.12 40.03
C PRO A 565 13.17 -18.47 39.35
N PRO A 566 13.51 -17.21 39.69
CA PRO A 566 14.51 -16.45 38.94
C PRO A 566 15.93 -17.03 39.09
N MET A 567 16.41 -17.71 38.05
CA MET A 567 17.79 -18.17 37.94
C MET A 567 18.68 -17.07 37.36
N TYR A 568 19.44 -16.40 38.24
CA TYR A 568 20.46 -15.43 37.87
C TYR A 568 21.73 -16.10 37.31
N ASN A 569 21.71 -16.46 36.03
CA ASN A 569 22.89 -16.95 35.32
C ASN A 569 23.78 -15.79 34.86
N ALA A 570 24.70 -15.36 35.73
CA ALA A 570 25.70 -14.33 35.40
C ALA A 570 26.83 -14.91 34.53
N ALA A 571 26.85 -14.56 33.23
CA ALA A 571 27.94 -14.89 32.34
C ALA A 571 29.12 -13.92 32.54
N THR A 572 30.29 -14.42 32.96
CA THR A 572 31.52 -13.62 33.11
C THR A 572 32.46 -13.92 31.95
N ILE A 573 32.70 -12.92 31.09
CA ILE A 573 33.66 -13.03 29.97
C ILE A 573 34.97 -12.36 30.38
N THR A 574 36.08 -13.10 30.32
CA THR A 574 37.42 -12.58 30.63
C THR A 574 38.17 -12.29 29.33
N TYR A 575 38.55 -11.04 29.10
CA TYR A 575 39.34 -10.63 27.95
C TYR A 575 40.85 -10.77 28.21
N TYR A 576 41.58 -11.33 27.24
CA TYR A 576 43.05 -11.41 27.27
C TYR A 576 43.62 -10.65 26.07
N PRO A 577 44.31 -9.52 26.26
CA PRO A 577 44.91 -8.78 25.15
C PRO A 577 46.06 -9.57 24.53
N TYR A 578 45.94 -9.91 23.24
CA TYR A 578 47.00 -10.57 22.50
C TYR A 578 47.98 -9.52 21.98
N ASN A 579 49.20 -9.51 22.52
CA ASN A 579 50.17 -8.42 22.31
C ASN A 579 51.19 -8.79 21.22
N ASN A 580 51.12 -8.14 20.05
CA ASN A 580 52.16 -8.23 19.01
C ASN A 580 52.07 -7.09 17.98
N SER A 581 53.25 -6.68 17.48
CA SER A 581 53.50 -5.71 16.39
C SER A 581 52.91 -4.30 16.54
N CYS A 582 53.79 -3.29 16.43
CA CYS A 582 53.40 -1.89 16.28
C CYS A 582 53.19 -1.57 14.79
N ASP A 583 51.94 -1.43 14.36
CA ASP A 583 51.54 -0.58 13.23
C ASP A 583 50.08 -0.15 13.41
N GLY A 584 49.76 1.07 12.94
CA GLY A 584 48.65 1.87 13.46
C GLY A 584 47.27 1.71 12.79
N ASP A 585 46.79 0.49 12.56
CA ASP A 585 45.44 0.25 12.01
C ASP A 585 44.37 -0.02 13.10
N PRO A 586 43.15 0.53 12.97
CA PRO A 586 42.07 0.32 13.93
C PRO A 586 41.38 -1.05 13.74
N TYR A 587 41.91 -2.09 14.38
CA TYR A 587 41.29 -3.42 14.40
C TYR A 587 39.90 -3.41 15.06
N GLY A 588 38.86 -3.69 14.26
CA GLY A 588 37.54 -4.05 14.77
C GLY A 588 37.48 -5.53 15.16
N SER A 589 36.86 -5.84 16.30
CA SER A 589 36.62 -7.22 16.76
C SER A 589 35.13 -7.45 16.98
N GLU A 590 34.54 -8.38 16.24
CA GLU A 590 33.13 -8.77 16.40
C GLU A 590 32.93 -9.63 17.65
N LEU A 591 31.87 -9.35 18.42
CA LEU A 591 31.45 -10.18 19.56
C LEU A 591 30.13 -10.86 19.22
N LEU A 592 30.14 -12.20 19.15
CA LEU A 592 28.96 -13.01 18.93
C LEU A 592 28.32 -13.38 20.29
N VAL A 593 27.06 -13.03 20.51
CA VAL A 593 26.31 -13.40 21.73
C VAL A 593 25.05 -14.16 21.33
N ALA A 594 25.00 -15.45 21.71
CA ALA A 594 23.86 -16.32 21.42
C ALA A 594 22.92 -16.40 22.64
N GLY A 595 21.66 -16.00 22.46
CA GLY A 595 20.62 -16.09 23.48
C GLY A 595 19.57 -14.98 23.37
N HIS A 596 18.34 -15.27 23.79
CA HIS A 596 17.25 -14.31 23.80
C HIS A 596 17.44 -13.29 24.95
N CYS A 597 17.93 -12.10 24.63
CA CYS A 597 18.01 -10.96 25.57
C CYS A 597 17.08 -9.83 25.12
N THR A 598 16.04 -9.53 25.89
CA THR A 598 15.15 -8.37 25.64
C THR A 598 15.76 -7.04 26.13
N ARG A 599 16.83 -7.10 26.93
CA ARG A 599 17.58 -5.92 27.37
C ARG A 599 19.04 -6.28 27.63
N ILE A 600 19.94 -5.39 27.21
CA ILE A 600 21.40 -5.51 27.42
C ILE A 600 21.84 -4.32 28.27
N LEU A 601 22.50 -4.59 29.40
CA LEU A 601 23.14 -3.56 30.22
C LEU A 601 24.66 -3.77 30.20
N VAL A 602 25.37 -2.80 29.62
CA VAL A 602 26.84 -2.73 29.66
C VAL A 602 27.24 -1.88 30.85
N THR A 603 27.99 -2.46 31.79
CA THR A 603 28.52 -1.76 32.96
C THR A 603 30.04 -1.69 32.90
N HIS A 604 30.59 -0.49 33.01
CA HIS A 604 32.03 -0.24 33.06
C HIS A 604 32.46 -0.05 34.52
N THR A 605 33.39 -0.87 35.00
CA THR A 605 33.93 -0.77 36.36
C THR A 605 35.45 -0.74 36.34
N THR A 606 36.01 0.42 36.68
CA THR A 606 37.45 0.62 36.86
C THR A 606 37.83 0.43 38.32
N SER A 607 38.62 -0.61 38.61
CA SER A 607 39.31 -0.73 39.90
C SER A 607 40.65 -0.01 39.82
N GLU A 608 40.69 1.25 40.26
CA GLU A 608 41.97 1.92 40.49
C GLU A 608 42.66 1.30 41.72
N SER A 609 43.96 1.03 41.59
CA SER A 609 44.81 0.63 42.72
C SER A 609 45.64 1.83 43.17
N ASP A 610 45.49 2.24 44.44
CA ASP A 610 46.03 3.48 44.98
C ASP A 610 47.52 3.70 44.66
N THR A 611 47.82 4.62 43.74
CA THR A 611 49.10 5.36 43.69
C THR A 611 48.90 6.71 43.00
N PRO A 612 49.36 7.84 43.59
CA PRO A 612 49.09 9.17 43.03
C PRO A 612 50.08 9.55 41.91
N SER A 613 49.59 9.72 40.68
CA SER A 613 50.31 10.42 39.61
C SER A 613 49.35 11.06 38.62
N HIS A 614 49.54 12.36 38.31
CA HIS A 614 48.61 13.16 37.50
C HIS A 614 48.67 12.81 36.00
N LEU A 615 47.87 11.85 35.54
CA LEU A 615 47.50 11.68 34.13
C LEU A 615 46.02 11.27 34.04
N SER A 616 45.17 12.15 33.51
CA SER A 616 43.74 11.88 33.29
C SER A 616 43.50 11.30 31.90
N TRP A 617 43.12 10.03 31.82
CA TRP A 617 42.77 9.35 30.58
C TRP A 617 41.26 9.35 30.37
N SER A 618 40.78 9.85 29.23
CA SER A 618 39.39 9.68 28.81
C SER A 618 39.28 8.55 27.79
N GLN A 619 38.59 7.47 28.17
CA GLN A 619 38.23 6.39 27.26
C GLN A 619 36.76 6.54 26.86
N SER A 620 36.41 6.20 25.62
CA SER A 620 35.03 6.23 25.13
C SER A 620 34.73 4.96 24.32
N LEU A 621 33.73 4.21 24.77
CA LEU A 621 33.19 3.06 24.04
C LEU A 621 32.02 3.53 23.18
N MET A 622 32.07 3.27 21.88
CA MET A 622 31.02 3.63 20.94
C MET A 622 30.50 2.36 20.24
N VAL A 623 29.26 1.98 20.53
CA VAL A 623 28.58 0.88 19.83
C VAL A 623 28.11 1.40 18.47
N SER A 624 28.59 0.80 17.39
CA SER A 624 28.35 1.27 16.01
C SER A 624 27.21 0.54 15.32
N ALA A 625 26.93 -0.71 15.69
CA ALA A 625 25.78 -1.47 15.20
C ALA A 625 25.34 -2.55 16.20
N VAL A 626 24.04 -2.84 16.18
CA VAL A 626 23.46 -4.09 16.70
C VAL A 626 22.62 -4.68 15.59
N THR A 627 22.96 -5.88 15.12
CA THR A 627 22.18 -6.61 14.12
C THR A 627 21.66 -7.90 14.73
N CYS A 628 20.39 -8.21 14.43
CA CYS A 628 19.75 -9.46 14.83
C CYS A 628 19.62 -10.35 13.61
N LYS A 629 20.09 -11.60 13.72
CA LYS A 629 19.99 -12.59 12.63
C LYS A 629 19.97 -14.00 13.23
N ASP A 630 19.07 -14.85 12.73
CA ASP A 630 19.01 -16.28 13.03
C ASP A 630 19.07 -16.56 14.57
N ASP A 631 18.18 -15.91 15.33
CA ASP A 631 18.09 -15.92 16.81
C ASP A 631 19.35 -15.49 17.59
N SER A 632 20.26 -14.76 16.95
CA SER A 632 21.49 -14.24 17.55
C SER A 632 21.66 -12.72 17.37
N PHE A 633 22.36 -12.09 18.32
CA PHE A 633 22.74 -10.68 18.26
C PHE A 633 24.23 -10.54 17.99
N VAL A 634 24.59 -9.72 16.99
CA VAL A 634 25.97 -9.27 16.76
C VAL A 634 26.08 -7.81 17.20
N ILE A 635 27.08 -7.53 18.03
CA ILE A 635 27.34 -6.18 18.54
C ILE A 635 28.72 -5.74 18.04
N SER A 636 28.75 -4.67 17.26
CA SER A 636 30.00 -4.01 16.85
C SER A 636 30.23 -2.79 17.72
N ALA A 637 31.40 -2.72 18.36
CA ALA A 637 31.78 -1.62 19.23
C ALA A 637 33.25 -1.25 19.05
N HIS A 638 33.56 0.05 19.12
CA HIS A 638 34.89 0.61 19.00
C HIS A 638 35.28 1.31 20.30
N LEU A 639 36.50 1.07 20.77
CA LEU A 639 37.04 1.69 21.97
C LEU A 639 38.08 2.75 21.57
N PHE A 640 37.81 4.01 21.93
CA PHE A 640 38.70 5.13 21.63
C PHE A 640 39.49 5.55 22.87
N TYR A 641 40.80 5.66 22.70
CA TYR A 641 41.74 6.25 23.66
C TYR A 641 42.08 7.68 23.22
N ASN A 642 42.10 8.63 24.16
CA ASN A 642 42.48 10.01 23.85
C ASN A 642 43.49 10.54 24.89
N GLU A 643 44.73 10.78 24.47
CA GLU A 643 45.84 11.20 25.34
C GLU A 643 45.95 12.73 25.42
N ASN A 644 45.27 13.33 26.42
CA ASN A 644 45.39 14.76 26.70
C ASN A 644 46.70 15.10 27.45
N CYS A 645 47.79 15.29 26.71
CA CYS A 645 49.06 15.80 27.23
C CYS A 645 48.98 17.31 27.58
N SER A 646 48.54 17.63 28.79
CA SER A 646 48.37 19.01 29.27
C SER A 646 49.67 19.65 29.79
N GLY A 647 50.31 20.47 28.95
CA GLY A 647 51.42 21.34 29.33
C GLY A 647 50.99 22.79 29.57
N SER A 648 51.41 23.40 30.68
CA SER A 648 51.16 24.82 30.98
C SER A 648 51.92 25.76 30.02
N PRO A 649 51.39 26.97 29.71
CA PRO A 649 51.95 27.83 28.68
C PRO A 649 53.26 28.52 29.12
N VAL A 650 54.19 28.64 28.16
CA VAL A 650 55.41 29.46 28.27
C VAL A 650 55.35 30.55 27.19
N ALA A 651 55.90 31.74 27.49
CA ALA A 651 55.71 32.96 26.71
C ALA A 651 56.36 32.94 25.31
N ALA A 652 55.85 33.78 24.41
CA ALA A 652 56.22 33.83 23.00
C ALA A 652 57.38 34.79 22.66
N ILE A 653 58.32 34.34 21.82
CA ILE A 653 59.30 35.11 21.03
C ILE A 653 59.44 34.42 19.65
N PRO A 654 59.66 35.13 18.51
CA PRO A 654 59.32 34.59 17.17
C PRO A 654 60.49 34.10 16.27
N SER A 655 60.11 33.25 15.30
CA SER A 655 60.67 33.08 13.94
C SER A 655 62.19 32.90 13.70
N ALA A 656 62.60 31.68 13.31
CA ALA A 656 63.79 31.38 12.48
C ALA A 656 63.65 29.99 11.80
N GLN A 657 64.58 29.61 10.91
CA GLN A 657 64.47 28.42 10.03
C GLN A 657 65.26 27.17 10.51
N ILE A 658 64.68 25.98 10.27
CA ILE A 658 65.25 24.74 9.67
C ILE A 658 66.79 24.56 9.82
N PRO A 659 67.31 23.47 10.45
CA PRO A 659 67.15 22.11 9.90
C PRO A 659 66.98 20.96 10.91
N SER A 660 66.94 19.73 10.37
CA SER A 660 66.75 18.46 11.07
C SER A 660 68.02 17.90 11.74
N ILE A 661 67.84 17.22 12.88
CA ILE A 661 68.62 16.07 13.38
C ILE A 661 67.72 15.33 14.39
N GLY A 662 67.77 14.00 14.41
CA GLY A 662 66.96 13.18 15.31
C GLY A 662 67.66 12.84 16.63
N THR A 663 66.88 12.69 17.72
CA THR A 663 67.34 12.13 18.99
C THR A 663 66.25 11.24 19.60
N ASN A 664 66.63 10.05 20.05
CA ASN A 664 65.74 9.16 20.80
C ASN A 664 65.23 9.84 22.09
N ARG A 665 63.95 9.67 22.41
CA ARG A 665 63.45 9.81 23.79
C ARG A 665 62.98 8.43 24.30
N PRO A 666 63.30 8.04 25.54
CA PRO A 666 63.03 6.69 26.03
C PRO A 666 61.66 6.54 26.71
N GLY A 667 61.00 5.41 26.44
CA GLY A 667 60.26 4.65 27.45
C GLY A 667 58.94 5.22 27.98
N CYS A 668 57.86 5.13 27.20
CA CYS A 668 56.54 4.92 27.80
C CYS A 668 56.46 3.46 28.29
N VAL A 669 56.43 3.25 29.60
CA VAL A 669 56.21 1.92 30.20
C VAL A 669 54.70 1.66 30.27
N HIS A 670 54.16 0.92 29.29
CA HIS A 670 52.79 0.42 29.38
C HIS A 670 52.65 -0.49 30.60
N ARG A 671 51.86 -0.07 31.60
CA ARG A 671 51.37 -0.97 32.65
C ARG A 671 50.20 -1.75 32.08
N ASN A 672 50.30 -3.08 32.08
CA ASN A 672 49.19 -3.96 31.71
C ASN A 672 48.13 -3.95 32.81
N SER A 673 47.14 -3.06 32.71
CA SER A 673 45.91 -3.15 33.49
C SER A 673 44.99 -4.21 32.87
N VAL A 674 44.69 -5.28 33.62
CA VAL A 674 43.61 -6.21 33.23
C VAL A 674 42.28 -5.50 33.44
N GLN A 675 41.61 -5.12 32.34
CA GLN A 675 40.23 -4.64 32.37
C GLN A 675 39.27 -5.82 32.24
N SER A 676 38.10 -5.72 32.88
CA SER A 676 37.03 -6.73 32.83
C SER A 676 35.71 -6.04 32.59
N PHE A 677 34.88 -6.59 31.71
CA PHE A 677 33.58 -6.04 31.35
C PHE A 677 32.48 -7.06 31.70
N SER A 678 31.46 -6.64 32.43
CA SER A 678 30.28 -7.45 32.72
C SER A 678 29.11 -7.05 31.82
N ILE A 679 28.66 -8.00 31.01
CA ILE A 679 27.41 -7.88 30.24
C ILE A 679 26.35 -8.69 30.97
N SER A 680 25.34 -8.02 31.51
CA SER A 680 24.19 -8.68 32.13
C SER A 680 22.97 -8.60 31.19
N CYS A 681 22.54 -9.75 30.68
CA CYS A 681 21.20 -9.89 30.10
C CYS A 681 20.17 -10.12 31.21
N THR A 682 18.97 -9.57 31.01
CA THR A 682 17.79 -9.88 31.82
C THR A 682 16.69 -10.35 30.87
N ALA A 683 16.09 -11.50 31.16
CA ALA A 683 14.84 -11.94 30.53
C ALA A 683 13.64 -11.51 31.39
N HIS A 684 12.50 -11.29 30.74
CA HIS A 684 11.21 -10.96 31.35
C HIS A 684 10.14 -11.89 30.79
#